data_AF-A0AAJ6F5L2-F1
#
_entry.id   AF-A0AAJ6F5L2-F1
#
_cell.length_a   1.000
_cell.length_b   1.000
_cell.length_c   1.000
_cell.angle_alpha   90.00
_cell.angle_beta   90.00
_cell.angle_gamma   90.00
#
_symmetry.space_group_name_H-M   'P 1'
#
loop_
_entity.id
_entity.type
_entity.pdbx_description
1 polymer ?
#
loop_
_entity_poly.entity_id
_entity_poly.type
_entity_poly.pdbx_seq_one_letter_code
_entity_poly.pdbx_strand_id
1 'polypeptide(L)'
;MCRSRCGALSVVEDGRLVGVEVLSNHPTGGALCAKGRAAPEIVASPRRLTVPLKRTNPRDAADPGWVEVSWDQALTEIAGRLGTIRAQSGAEAVAFGVTTPSGTPMVDSFEWVKRFIRGFGSPNLIYAVEICGWHKDYAHALTFGLGIGFPDYDNADAIVLWGHNPARTWLAQATRIADARRRGAKVVVVDPKPNGSGEQADLWLRIRPGADAALALGAIRHLIATCAYDAEFVNGWTNGPLLVDRATGRFLHADALWSDGAPDNFVRLDAAGSPVPCDTRYAPETGGQLRGTLSIRGRDGRLISAATAYELLAARVADYTPERVAALTWLPIDDIEAFNALFAGRPRLAYHSWTGVGQHTNATGIERAIATLYALTGACDRPGGNRWPVPPPTRALNDYNILPPEQQAKALGLAELPLGPPAKGWITARDFSRAALDGEPYRVRALVAFGTNFVVSQGHSERNREALNALEFQVHIDMFMNPTAESADFVLPASTPWERDALKIGFEITQEAVETVQFRPRMVEPVGDVKADYEIAAALALKLGMDELFFGGDIKAGWNYQLAPLGIGVDDLRGHPEGRRFPQSVRDEKYAAARDDGTVTGFATPTRRVELYSELMLGHGYDPLPDHVEPAGSPFAAADEHYPLVLTTAKSGWFVHTSYRHIASLRRKSPDPAVEISPQLAARRGLVEGDWAVVQTRGGAVRLKVRLNAALDERVVVAEFGWWEDCPPLGRDRSAAAGTGTRNINAVLHDDARDPVSGSVPLRATVCDIRRDAIASRGVWSGQRRFVVGGRRTEAGNVVAFDLLPHDNGPLPDFLPGQHVMTSLPGSREGRAYSLTGPGDTPGVLSIAVKGRFVDETRSSDAPFFMPDRLHGLAVGDEIVLKPPAGIFTPPLKGPRPLVFLAAGIGITPFMSHLETLQRVARQDRVPEILLLHGCRSSREHPFAQRLAELEDATPELKRVTFYSAPLAQDHVDCGPLRTGRLDLELVKPLSARRPLVYICGSPEFVTAQIEAVAALGVPRFDIFAESFVSPPVVPSDLVPRTIRIAHSEQSFSWGPEQGTLLDAANAVGVALPSGCRVGQCESCAVQVVDGDFTHLGPVDGSERQCLACQAVPLTDLTLAL
;
A
#
# COMPACT_ATOMS: atom_id res chain seq x y z
N MET A 1 6.83 -4.60 -10.22
CA MET A 1 6.72 -4.01 -8.86
C MET A 1 5.41 -4.30 -8.14
N CYS A 2 4.23 -4.10 -8.74
CA CYS A 2 2.95 -4.44 -8.10
C CYS A 2 1.94 -5.02 -9.12
N ARG A 3 0.74 -5.36 -8.63
CA ARG A 3 -0.36 -5.97 -9.40
C ARG A 3 -0.75 -5.19 -10.66
N SER A 4 -0.61 -3.85 -10.65
CA SER A 4 -0.96 -3.01 -11.80
C SER A 4 -0.08 -3.28 -13.03
N ARG A 5 1.16 -3.74 -12.84
CA ARG A 5 2.11 -4.06 -13.93
C ARG A 5 2.11 -2.97 -15.02
N CYS A 6 2.28 -1.71 -14.61
CA CYS A 6 2.20 -0.56 -15.50
C CYS A 6 3.14 -0.73 -16.69
N GLY A 7 2.62 -0.51 -17.90
CA GLY A 7 3.45 -0.37 -19.09
C GLY A 7 4.31 0.88 -18.94
N ALA A 8 5.63 0.71 -19.08
CA ALA A 8 6.58 1.77 -18.79
C ALA A 8 7.81 1.70 -19.69
N LEU A 9 8.43 2.86 -19.93
CA LEU A 9 9.72 3.02 -20.56
C LEU A 9 10.77 3.28 -19.47
N SER A 10 11.89 2.56 -19.50
CA SER A 10 13.01 2.79 -18.59
C SER A 10 14.03 3.69 -19.28
N VAL A 11 14.32 4.85 -18.70
CA VAL A 11 15.30 5.82 -19.21
C VAL A 11 16.65 5.50 -18.58
N VAL A 12 17.62 5.12 -19.43
CA VAL A 12 18.96 4.70 -19.01
C VAL A 12 20.00 5.63 -19.62
N GLU A 13 20.84 6.23 -18.78
CA GLU A 13 21.95 7.11 -19.17
C GLU A 13 23.23 6.59 -18.51
N ASP A 14 24.31 6.44 -19.29
CA ASP A 14 25.61 5.90 -18.82
C ASP A 14 25.49 4.60 -18.01
N GLY A 15 24.58 3.71 -18.44
CA GLY A 15 24.31 2.42 -17.79
C GLY A 15 23.51 2.51 -16.49
N ARG A 16 23.00 3.69 -16.11
CA ARG A 16 22.21 3.91 -14.89
C ARG A 16 20.75 4.20 -15.23
N LEU A 17 19.83 3.61 -14.45
CA LEU A 17 18.42 3.96 -14.52
C LEU A 17 18.21 5.35 -13.92
N VAL A 18 17.86 6.34 -14.76
CA VAL A 18 17.64 7.73 -14.33
C VAL A 18 16.16 8.11 -14.27
N GLY A 19 15.30 7.36 -14.96
CA GLY A 19 13.86 7.64 -14.98
C GLY A 19 13.01 6.44 -15.41
N VAL A 20 11.72 6.52 -15.11
CA VAL A 20 10.70 5.60 -15.63
C VAL A 20 9.50 6.42 -16.09
N GLU A 21 9.15 6.27 -17.36
CA GLU A 21 8.08 6.99 -18.04
C GLU A 21 6.92 6.06 -18.39
N VAL A 22 5.79 6.65 -18.74
CA VAL A 22 4.57 5.92 -19.10
C VAL A 22 4.66 5.45 -20.55
N LEU A 23 4.36 4.17 -20.81
CA LEU A 23 4.21 3.64 -22.18
C LEU A 23 2.74 3.69 -22.58
N SER A 24 2.28 4.82 -23.12
CA SER A 24 0.86 5.15 -23.30
C SER A 24 0.04 4.15 -24.14
N ASN A 25 0.67 3.49 -25.11
CA ASN A 25 0.03 2.49 -25.98
C ASN A 25 -0.03 1.08 -25.37
N HIS A 26 0.60 0.84 -24.23
CA HIS A 26 0.52 -0.45 -23.54
C HIS A 26 -0.85 -0.58 -22.85
N PRO A 27 -1.49 -1.78 -22.79
CA PRO A 27 -2.81 -1.93 -22.19
C PRO A 27 -2.90 -1.41 -20.74
N THR A 28 -1.83 -1.58 -19.96
CA THR A 28 -1.71 -1.07 -18.58
C THR A 28 -0.93 0.25 -18.47
N GLY A 29 -0.70 0.93 -19.59
CA GLY A 29 0.21 2.06 -19.76
C GLY A 29 -0.42 3.44 -19.61
N GLY A 30 -1.52 3.59 -18.88
CA GLY A 30 -2.20 4.89 -18.75
C GLY A 30 -1.60 5.86 -17.73
N ALA A 31 -0.91 5.35 -16.70
CA ALA A 31 -0.35 6.19 -15.65
C ALA A 31 0.70 5.47 -14.78
N LEU A 32 1.56 6.26 -14.13
CA LEU A 32 2.59 5.80 -13.21
C LEU A 32 2.44 6.48 -11.84
N CYS A 33 2.51 5.70 -10.76
CA CYS A 33 2.45 6.22 -9.39
C CYS A 33 3.85 6.55 -8.83
N ALA A 34 3.91 7.21 -7.67
CA ALA A 34 5.17 7.57 -7.01
C ALA A 34 6.12 6.37 -6.82
N LYS A 35 5.58 5.19 -6.50
CA LYS A 35 6.35 3.94 -6.36
C LYS A 35 7.05 3.53 -7.66
N GLY A 36 6.38 3.75 -8.79
CA GLY A 36 6.92 3.59 -10.14
C GLY A 36 8.08 4.53 -10.40
N ARG A 37 7.87 5.82 -10.12
CA ARG A 37 8.86 6.88 -10.31
C ARG A 37 10.10 6.77 -9.41
N ALA A 38 9.98 6.10 -8.26
CA ALA A 38 11.10 5.86 -7.34
C ALA A 38 12.06 4.75 -7.80
N ALA A 39 11.85 4.13 -8.97
CA ALA A 39 12.69 3.06 -9.49
C ALA A 39 14.20 3.38 -9.53
N PRO A 40 14.66 4.57 -10.01
CA PRO A 40 16.07 4.95 -9.95
C PRO A 40 16.67 4.86 -8.54
N GLU A 41 15.93 5.37 -7.55
CA GLU A 41 16.36 5.36 -6.14
C GLU A 41 16.40 3.94 -5.58
N ILE A 42 15.44 3.08 -5.95
CA ILE A 42 15.40 1.66 -5.52
C ILE A 42 16.59 0.88 -6.08
N VAL A 43 16.87 1.01 -7.38
CA VAL A 43 17.96 0.29 -8.06
C VAL A 43 19.33 0.74 -7.54
N ALA A 44 19.54 2.05 -7.40
CA ALA A 44 20.81 2.62 -6.97
C ALA A 44 20.94 2.82 -5.44
N SER A 45 20.04 2.20 -4.66
CA SER A 45 20.02 2.29 -3.20
C SER A 45 21.29 1.63 -2.62
N PRO A 46 22.04 2.33 -1.75
CA PRO A 46 23.23 1.76 -1.09
C PRO A 46 22.89 0.66 -0.06
N ARG A 47 21.61 0.38 0.17
CA ARG A 47 21.14 -0.67 1.10
C ARG A 47 20.83 -2.00 0.42
N ARG A 48 20.99 -2.08 -0.89
CA ARG A 48 20.80 -3.30 -1.67
C ARG A 48 21.73 -4.39 -1.15
N LEU A 49 21.21 -5.60 -1.02
CA LEU A 49 22.06 -6.78 -0.86
C LEU A 49 22.74 -7.05 -2.21
N THR A 50 24.07 -7.09 -2.21
CA THR A 50 24.88 -7.18 -3.45
C THR A 50 25.75 -8.43 -3.53
N VAL A 51 25.88 -9.20 -2.45
CA VAL A 51 26.66 -10.43 -2.37
C VAL A 51 25.99 -11.42 -1.41
N PRO A 52 26.19 -12.74 -1.55
CA PRO A 52 25.73 -13.73 -0.58
C PRO A 52 26.37 -13.52 0.79
N LEU A 53 25.55 -13.54 1.84
CA LEU A 53 25.98 -13.39 3.23
C LEU A 53 25.73 -14.66 4.02
N LYS A 54 26.69 -15.02 4.87
CA LYS A 54 26.59 -16.09 5.87
C LYS A 54 26.66 -15.50 7.27
N ARG A 55 25.73 -15.92 8.12
CA ARG A 55 25.66 -15.52 9.52
C ARG A 55 26.82 -16.10 10.33
N THR A 56 27.37 -15.32 11.27
CA THR A 56 28.44 -15.80 12.18
C THR A 56 27.99 -15.98 13.62
N ASN A 57 27.03 -15.19 14.09
CA ASN A 57 26.60 -15.24 15.48
C ASN A 57 25.33 -16.10 15.63
N PRO A 58 25.06 -16.62 16.84
CA PRO A 58 23.81 -17.34 17.13
C PRO A 58 22.56 -16.56 16.70
N ARG A 59 21.51 -17.28 16.30
CA ARG A 59 20.31 -16.68 15.68
C ARG A 59 19.60 -15.66 16.58
N ASP A 60 19.66 -15.85 17.89
CA ASP A 60 19.09 -15.00 18.94
C ASP A 60 19.98 -13.81 19.34
N ALA A 61 21.19 -13.69 18.78
CA ALA A 61 22.06 -12.53 19.01
C ALA A 61 21.44 -11.24 18.44
N ALA A 62 21.59 -10.14 19.17
CA ALA A 62 21.09 -8.82 18.74
C ALA A 62 21.77 -8.32 17.45
N ASP A 63 23.04 -8.66 17.25
CA ASP A 63 23.76 -8.48 15.99
C ASP A 63 23.97 -9.86 15.34
N PRO A 64 23.38 -10.10 14.15
CA PRO A 64 23.56 -11.36 13.43
C PRO A 64 25.02 -11.70 13.12
N GLY A 65 25.86 -10.69 12.87
CA GLY A 65 27.19 -10.86 12.28
C GLY A 65 27.14 -11.49 10.88
N TRP A 66 27.76 -10.87 9.89
CA TRP A 66 27.74 -11.34 8.50
C TRP A 66 29.16 -11.43 7.92
N VAL A 67 29.41 -12.48 7.16
CA VAL A 67 30.58 -12.61 6.29
C VAL A 67 30.11 -12.87 4.86
N GLU A 68 30.78 -12.23 3.91
CA GLU A 68 30.55 -12.47 2.48
C GLU A 68 31.06 -13.86 2.09
N VAL A 69 30.26 -14.60 1.33
CA VAL A 69 30.62 -15.92 0.80
C VAL A 69 30.37 -15.98 -0.70
N SER A 70 31.06 -16.86 -1.41
CA SER A 70 30.81 -17.04 -2.84
C SER A 70 29.47 -17.74 -3.09
N TRP A 71 28.89 -17.54 -4.27
CA TRP A 71 27.67 -18.27 -4.66
C TRP A 71 27.84 -19.78 -4.63
N ASP A 72 28.96 -20.32 -5.12
CA ASP A 72 29.17 -21.77 -5.14
C ASP A 72 29.26 -22.34 -3.73
N GLN A 73 29.93 -21.64 -2.80
CA GLN A 73 29.95 -22.02 -1.40
C GLN A 73 28.54 -22.00 -0.80
N ALA A 74 27.82 -20.87 -0.94
CA ALA A 74 26.47 -20.73 -0.39
C ALA A 74 25.51 -21.80 -0.93
N LEU A 75 25.45 -21.98 -2.26
CA LEU A 75 24.55 -22.94 -2.90
C LEU A 75 24.89 -24.39 -2.52
N THR A 76 26.17 -24.74 -2.43
CA THR A 76 26.61 -26.09 -2.06
C THR A 76 26.26 -26.40 -0.61
N GLU A 77 26.55 -25.48 0.32
CA GLU A 77 26.20 -25.66 1.74
C GLU A 77 24.68 -25.72 1.95
N ILE A 78 23.93 -24.83 1.29
CA ILE A 78 22.45 -24.81 1.35
C ILE A 78 21.88 -26.12 0.81
N ALA A 79 22.25 -26.54 -0.40
CA ALA A 79 21.74 -27.78 -1.00
C ALA A 79 22.09 -29.00 -0.14
N GLY A 80 23.30 -29.07 0.42
CA GLY A 80 23.71 -30.14 1.33
C GLY A 80 22.86 -30.20 2.61
N ARG A 81 22.57 -29.04 3.22
CA ARG A 81 21.71 -28.95 4.41
C ARG A 81 20.26 -29.36 4.10
N LEU A 82 19.69 -28.84 3.02
CA LEU A 82 18.32 -29.18 2.60
C LEU A 82 18.19 -30.67 2.25
N GLY A 83 19.16 -31.23 1.52
CA GLY A 83 19.21 -32.65 1.18
C GLY A 83 19.32 -33.55 2.41
N THR A 84 20.12 -33.15 3.41
CA THR A 84 20.25 -33.86 4.68
C THR A 84 18.93 -33.91 5.44
N ILE A 85 18.24 -32.76 5.57
CA ILE A 85 16.94 -32.70 6.26
C ILE A 85 15.91 -33.55 5.52
N ARG A 86 15.84 -33.43 4.19
CA ARG A 86 14.94 -34.23 3.35
C ARG A 86 15.15 -35.74 3.55
N ALA A 87 16.40 -36.19 3.59
CA ALA A 87 16.74 -37.60 3.78
C ALA A 87 16.40 -38.12 5.19
N GLN A 88 16.53 -37.28 6.22
CA GLN A 88 16.30 -37.67 7.62
C GLN A 88 14.83 -37.59 8.05
N SER A 89 14.09 -36.60 7.56
CA SER A 89 12.77 -36.22 8.10
C SER A 89 11.69 -36.05 7.04
N GLY A 90 12.00 -36.31 5.77
CA GLY A 90 11.09 -36.07 4.65
C GLY A 90 11.18 -34.64 4.12
N ALA A 91 10.67 -34.44 2.90
CA ALA A 91 10.68 -33.13 2.25
C ALA A 91 9.74 -32.12 2.95
N GLU A 92 8.70 -32.62 3.61
CA GLU A 92 7.76 -31.85 4.41
C GLU A 92 8.42 -31.13 5.62
N ALA A 93 9.57 -31.61 6.10
CA ALA A 93 10.31 -30.95 7.17
C ALA A 93 11.00 -29.64 6.72
N VAL A 94 10.96 -29.31 5.43
CA VAL A 94 11.42 -28.02 4.88
C VAL A 94 10.21 -27.23 4.40
N ALA A 95 9.97 -26.08 5.02
CA ALA A 95 8.98 -25.12 4.55
C ALA A 95 9.62 -24.14 3.54
N PHE A 96 8.77 -23.57 2.69
CA PHE A 96 9.16 -22.54 1.74
C PHE A 96 8.26 -21.32 1.90
N GLY A 97 8.83 -20.13 1.96
CA GLY A 97 8.08 -18.88 1.99
C GLY A 97 8.19 -18.18 0.65
N VAL A 98 7.08 -17.68 0.08
CA VAL A 98 7.12 -16.87 -1.14
C VAL A 98 6.28 -15.62 -0.98
N THR A 99 6.86 -14.47 -1.31
CA THR A 99 6.18 -13.18 -1.24
C THR A 99 5.12 -13.04 -2.35
N THR A 100 4.16 -12.13 -2.16
CA THR A 100 3.05 -12.00 -3.13
C THR A 100 3.50 -11.35 -4.45
N PRO A 101 3.20 -11.94 -5.62
CA PRO A 101 3.39 -11.31 -6.92
C PRO A 101 2.49 -10.08 -7.13
N SER A 102 1.50 -9.85 -6.25
CA SER A 102 0.64 -8.66 -6.28
C SER A 102 1.32 -7.38 -5.78
N GLY A 103 2.48 -7.49 -5.13
CA GLY A 103 3.21 -6.34 -4.59
C GLY A 103 4.72 -6.53 -4.58
N THR A 104 5.27 -7.39 -5.42
CA THR A 104 6.72 -7.59 -5.54
C THR A 104 7.08 -7.95 -6.98
N PRO A 105 8.37 -7.88 -7.36
CA PRO A 105 8.83 -8.42 -8.65
C PRO A 105 8.84 -9.97 -8.70
N MET A 106 8.38 -10.67 -7.65
CA MET A 106 8.28 -12.14 -7.63
C MET A 106 7.42 -12.71 -8.76
N VAL A 107 6.53 -11.91 -9.35
CA VAL A 107 5.74 -12.31 -10.54
C VAL A 107 6.61 -12.83 -11.69
N ASP A 108 7.84 -12.33 -11.84
CA ASP A 108 8.76 -12.75 -12.90
C ASP A 108 9.31 -14.18 -12.66
N SER A 109 9.28 -14.65 -11.42
CA SER A 109 9.94 -15.89 -10.98
C SER A 109 9.00 -16.89 -10.31
N PHE A 110 7.75 -16.51 -10.04
CA PHE A 110 6.81 -17.26 -9.19
C PHE A 110 6.61 -18.70 -9.67
N GLU A 111 6.45 -18.93 -10.97
CA GLU A 111 6.26 -20.27 -11.52
C GLU A 111 7.51 -21.13 -11.38
N TRP A 112 8.70 -20.56 -11.56
CA TRP A 112 9.98 -21.26 -11.39
C TRP A 112 10.26 -21.62 -9.94
N VAL A 113 9.99 -20.70 -9.01
CA VAL A 113 10.13 -20.94 -7.57
C VAL A 113 9.18 -22.04 -7.12
N LYS A 114 7.91 -22.01 -7.54
CA LYS A 114 6.96 -23.09 -7.22
C LYS A 114 7.38 -24.43 -7.84
N ARG A 115 7.92 -24.43 -9.07
CA ARG A 115 8.45 -25.63 -9.71
C ARG A 115 9.56 -26.26 -8.88
N PHE A 116 10.46 -25.44 -8.33
CA PHE A 116 11.52 -25.89 -7.42
C PHE A 116 10.95 -26.51 -6.15
N ILE A 117 10.02 -25.82 -5.49
CA ILE A 117 9.41 -26.28 -4.23
C ILE A 117 8.69 -27.62 -4.41
N ARG A 118 7.88 -27.74 -5.46
CA ARG A 118 7.14 -28.98 -5.76
C ARG A 118 8.06 -30.11 -6.17
N GLY A 119 9.09 -29.84 -6.97
CA GLY A 119 10.08 -30.84 -7.34
C GLY A 119 10.99 -31.27 -6.18
N PHE A 120 11.25 -30.38 -5.21
CA PHE A 120 11.87 -30.74 -3.94
C PHE A 120 10.99 -31.71 -3.13
N GLY A 121 9.67 -31.63 -3.32
CA GLY A 121 8.67 -32.53 -2.73
C GLY A 121 8.03 -31.99 -1.45
N SER A 122 8.19 -30.69 -1.15
CA SER A 122 7.56 -30.11 0.04
C SER A 122 6.13 -29.63 -0.25
N PRO A 123 5.13 -30.02 0.56
CA PRO A 123 3.79 -29.44 0.51
C PRO A 123 3.66 -28.11 1.25
N ASN A 124 4.72 -27.67 1.94
CA ASN A 124 4.67 -26.59 2.93
C ASN A 124 5.11 -25.26 2.34
N LEU A 125 4.28 -24.71 1.45
CA LEU A 125 4.49 -23.39 0.86
C LEU A 125 3.67 -22.32 1.59
N ILE A 126 4.33 -21.49 2.38
CA ILE A 126 3.77 -20.31 3.03
C ILE A 126 3.57 -19.22 1.96
N TYR A 127 2.32 -18.79 1.78
CA TYR A 127 1.94 -17.77 0.82
C TYR A 127 0.79 -16.94 1.39
N ALA A 128 0.59 -15.69 0.93
CA ALA A 128 -0.37 -14.76 1.54
C ALA A 128 -1.84 -15.00 1.12
N VAL A 129 -2.30 -16.25 1.04
CA VAL A 129 -3.67 -16.57 0.60
C VAL A 129 -4.68 -16.14 1.65
N GLU A 130 -4.44 -16.51 2.90
CA GLU A 130 -5.25 -16.23 4.08
C GLU A 130 -5.37 -14.73 4.39
N ILE A 131 -4.47 -13.90 3.87
CA ILE A 131 -4.48 -12.44 4.05
C ILE A 131 -5.02 -11.68 2.83
N CYS A 132 -4.86 -12.24 1.62
CA CYS A 132 -5.00 -11.48 0.38
C CYS A 132 -5.73 -12.22 -0.73
N GLY A 133 -5.28 -13.44 -1.05
CA GLY A 133 -5.72 -14.17 -2.24
C GLY A 133 -7.06 -14.86 -2.10
N TRP A 134 -7.42 -15.30 -0.90
CA TRP A 134 -8.57 -16.17 -0.67
C TRP A 134 -9.90 -15.59 -1.19
N HIS A 135 -10.19 -14.36 -0.78
CA HIS A 135 -11.52 -13.77 -0.86
C HIS A 135 -12.02 -13.63 -2.30
N LYS A 136 -11.21 -13.07 -3.20
CA LYS A 136 -11.60 -12.84 -4.61
C LYS A 136 -11.50 -14.08 -5.51
N ASP A 137 -10.55 -14.97 -5.22
CA ASP A 137 -10.20 -16.08 -6.13
C ASP A 137 -10.85 -17.41 -5.73
N TYR A 138 -10.93 -17.70 -4.43
CA TYR A 138 -11.32 -19.03 -3.93
C TYR A 138 -12.67 -19.01 -3.23
N ALA A 139 -12.98 -18.00 -2.42
CA ALA A 139 -14.29 -17.90 -1.77
C ALA A 139 -15.42 -17.72 -2.81
N HIS A 140 -15.20 -16.85 -3.81
CA HIS A 140 -16.13 -16.67 -4.93
C HIS A 140 -16.35 -17.97 -5.74
N ALA A 141 -15.31 -18.81 -5.86
CA ALA A 141 -15.38 -20.08 -6.56
C ALA A 141 -16.27 -21.12 -5.86
N LEU A 142 -16.56 -20.96 -4.56
CA LEU A 142 -17.56 -21.78 -3.87
C LEU A 142 -19.00 -21.53 -4.37
N THR A 143 -19.23 -20.41 -5.06
CA THR A 143 -20.53 -20.04 -5.64
C THR A 143 -20.54 -20.25 -7.16
N PHE A 144 -19.51 -19.79 -7.88
CA PHE A 144 -19.49 -19.82 -9.36
C PHE A 144 -18.57 -20.90 -9.96
N GLY A 145 -17.79 -21.62 -9.15
CA GLY A 145 -16.75 -22.55 -9.62
C GLY A 145 -15.48 -21.86 -10.12
N LEU A 146 -15.49 -20.52 -10.20
CA LEU A 146 -14.39 -19.68 -10.67
C LEU A 146 -14.29 -18.42 -9.79
N GLY A 147 -13.11 -17.80 -9.77
CA GLY A 147 -12.91 -16.49 -9.13
C GLY A 147 -13.76 -15.38 -9.77
N ILE A 148 -13.76 -14.19 -9.16
CA ILE A 148 -14.66 -13.05 -9.48
C ILE A 148 -14.68 -12.58 -10.96
N GLY A 149 -13.70 -12.94 -11.78
CA GLY A 149 -13.54 -12.42 -13.15
C GLY A 149 -13.00 -10.99 -13.16
N PHE A 150 -12.72 -10.42 -14.34
CA PHE A 150 -12.41 -9.00 -14.43
C PHE A 150 -13.70 -8.19 -14.67
N PRO A 151 -13.88 -7.05 -14.01
CA PRO A 151 -15.06 -6.20 -14.22
C PRO A 151 -14.98 -5.46 -15.57
N ASP A 152 -16.04 -5.52 -16.37
CA ASP A 152 -16.16 -4.80 -17.64
C ASP A 152 -16.65 -3.35 -17.44
N TYR A 153 -15.77 -2.52 -16.88
CA TYR A 153 -16.08 -1.10 -16.63
C TYR A 153 -16.42 -0.32 -17.90
N ASP A 154 -16.03 -0.80 -19.09
CA ASP A 154 -16.29 -0.08 -20.34
C ASP A 154 -17.78 -0.04 -20.69
N ASN A 155 -18.52 -1.07 -20.25
CA ASN A 155 -19.94 -1.26 -20.59
C ASN A 155 -20.85 -1.24 -19.35
N ALA A 156 -20.34 -0.95 -18.16
CA ALA A 156 -21.11 -0.97 -16.93
C ALA A 156 -22.06 0.24 -16.80
N ASP A 157 -23.27 0.02 -16.31
CA ASP A 157 -24.20 1.08 -15.87
C ASP A 157 -24.01 1.38 -14.37
N ALA A 158 -23.56 0.38 -13.62
CA ALA A 158 -23.28 0.47 -12.20
C ALA A 158 -21.99 -0.28 -11.86
N ILE A 159 -21.19 0.30 -10.97
CA ILE A 159 -19.93 -0.24 -10.47
C ILE A 159 -19.99 -0.29 -8.95
N VAL A 160 -19.80 -1.47 -8.35
CA VAL A 160 -19.70 -1.64 -6.89
C VAL A 160 -18.26 -1.99 -6.51
N LEU A 161 -17.60 -1.12 -5.75
CA LEU A 161 -16.28 -1.36 -5.17
C LEU A 161 -16.45 -1.70 -3.69
N TRP A 162 -16.20 -2.95 -3.32
CA TRP A 162 -16.47 -3.45 -1.98
C TRP A 162 -15.18 -3.80 -1.24
N GLY A 163 -14.79 -2.99 -0.26
CA GLY A 163 -13.50 -3.14 0.41
C GLY A 163 -12.30 -3.11 -0.56
N HIS A 164 -12.45 -2.40 -1.68
CA HIS A 164 -11.46 -2.30 -2.75
C HIS A 164 -11.26 -0.84 -3.16
N ASN A 165 -10.00 -0.39 -3.16
CA ASN A 165 -9.64 0.99 -3.48
C ASN A 165 -8.63 1.07 -4.64
N PRO A 166 -9.10 0.95 -5.89
CA PRO A 166 -8.25 0.97 -7.08
C PRO A 166 -7.47 2.28 -7.24
N ALA A 167 -8.02 3.43 -6.81
CA ALA A 167 -7.32 4.71 -6.83
C ALA A 167 -5.96 4.70 -6.07
N ARG A 168 -5.82 3.82 -5.07
CA ARG A 168 -4.58 3.67 -4.29
C ARG A 168 -3.78 2.41 -4.65
N THR A 169 -4.45 1.37 -5.16
CA THR A 169 -3.87 0.02 -5.28
C THR A 169 -3.76 -0.50 -6.72
N TRP A 170 -4.50 0.07 -7.67
CA TRP A 170 -4.53 -0.38 -9.07
C TRP A 170 -4.93 0.74 -10.04
N LEU A 171 -3.95 1.58 -10.37
CA LEU A 171 -4.18 2.83 -11.12
C LEU A 171 -4.80 2.60 -12.52
N ALA A 172 -4.43 1.52 -13.21
CA ALA A 172 -5.03 1.18 -14.51
C ALA A 172 -6.55 0.92 -14.42
N GLN A 173 -7.03 0.32 -13.32
CA GLN A 173 -8.47 0.15 -13.08
C GLN A 173 -9.11 1.49 -12.68
N ALA A 174 -8.43 2.31 -11.88
CA ALA A 174 -8.93 3.61 -11.44
C ALA A 174 -9.24 4.54 -12.63
N THR A 175 -8.35 4.59 -13.64
CA THR A 175 -8.59 5.36 -14.88
C THR A 175 -9.87 4.88 -15.58
N ARG A 176 -10.05 3.57 -15.73
CA ARG A 176 -11.22 3.00 -16.42
C ARG A 176 -12.53 3.24 -15.66
N ILE A 177 -12.50 3.21 -14.33
CA ILE A 177 -13.66 3.56 -13.49
C ILE A 177 -14.03 5.04 -13.66
N ALA A 178 -13.04 5.94 -13.70
CA ALA A 178 -13.28 7.35 -13.96
C ALA A 178 -13.90 7.57 -15.36
N ASP A 179 -13.45 6.83 -16.37
CA ASP A 179 -13.99 6.87 -17.72
C ASP A 179 -15.45 6.37 -17.76
N ALA A 180 -15.75 5.29 -17.03
CA ALA A 180 -17.10 4.75 -16.89
C ALA A 180 -18.05 5.78 -16.25
N ARG A 181 -17.60 6.42 -15.17
CA ARG A 181 -18.38 7.48 -14.51
C ARG A 181 -18.64 8.67 -15.44
N ARG A 182 -17.65 9.08 -16.25
CA ARG A 182 -17.85 10.12 -17.28
C ARG A 182 -18.86 9.73 -18.37
N ARG A 183 -19.02 8.43 -18.64
CA ARG A 183 -20.08 7.89 -19.52
C ARG A 183 -21.45 7.79 -18.85
N GLY A 184 -21.54 8.04 -17.54
CA GLY A 184 -22.78 7.99 -16.77
C GLY A 184 -22.94 6.75 -15.88
N ALA A 185 -21.93 5.88 -15.76
CA ALA A 185 -21.98 4.75 -14.84
C ALA A 185 -22.00 5.23 -13.38
N LYS A 186 -22.92 4.69 -12.57
CA LYS A 186 -22.95 4.97 -11.13
C LYS A 186 -21.87 4.17 -10.41
N VAL A 187 -21.11 4.81 -9.52
CA VAL A 187 -20.08 4.18 -8.71
C VAL A 187 -20.51 4.16 -7.25
N VAL A 188 -20.60 2.96 -6.67
CA VAL A 188 -20.88 2.75 -5.25
C VAL A 188 -19.64 2.19 -4.57
N VAL A 189 -19.29 2.73 -3.41
CA VAL A 189 -18.13 2.32 -2.62
C VAL A 189 -18.58 1.89 -1.22
N VAL A 190 -18.27 0.64 -0.86
CA VAL A 190 -18.50 0.10 0.48
C VAL A 190 -17.16 -0.01 1.19
N ASP A 191 -16.86 0.97 2.05
CA ASP A 191 -15.58 1.09 2.76
C ASP A 191 -15.77 1.96 4.03
N PRO A 192 -15.13 1.65 5.17
CA PRO A 192 -15.18 2.49 6.36
C PRO A 192 -14.71 3.94 6.17
N LYS A 193 -13.96 4.24 5.10
CA LYS A 193 -13.55 5.62 4.77
C LYS A 193 -13.63 5.92 3.27
N PRO A 194 -13.86 7.19 2.87
CA PRO A 194 -14.09 7.51 1.46
C PRO A 194 -12.79 7.65 0.65
N ASN A 195 -11.62 7.77 1.30
CA ASN A 195 -10.41 8.24 0.61
C ASN A 195 -10.07 7.50 -0.69
N GLY A 196 -9.70 8.22 -1.75
CA GLY A 196 -9.46 7.64 -3.08
C GLY A 196 -10.76 7.34 -3.82
N SER A 197 -11.19 6.08 -3.84
CA SER A 197 -12.30 5.68 -4.72
C SER A 197 -13.67 6.16 -4.22
N GLY A 198 -13.85 6.36 -2.91
CA GLY A 198 -15.11 6.82 -2.30
C GLY A 198 -15.33 8.34 -2.38
N GLU A 199 -14.26 9.14 -2.48
CA GLU A 199 -14.33 10.62 -2.58
C GLU A 199 -15.15 11.07 -3.80
N GLN A 200 -15.17 10.26 -4.86
CA GLN A 200 -15.88 10.55 -6.11
C GLN A 200 -17.06 9.61 -6.38
N ALA A 201 -17.43 8.76 -5.42
CA ALA A 201 -18.52 7.81 -5.58
C ALA A 201 -19.88 8.53 -5.57
N ASP A 202 -20.84 7.99 -6.30
CA ASP A 202 -22.24 8.44 -6.27
C ASP A 202 -22.94 8.01 -4.98
N LEU A 203 -22.48 6.92 -4.37
CA LEU A 203 -22.88 6.48 -3.03
C LEU A 203 -21.67 5.88 -2.32
N TRP A 204 -21.35 6.41 -1.13
CA TRP A 204 -20.35 5.84 -0.24
C TRP A 204 -21.02 5.33 1.03
N LEU A 205 -20.85 4.05 1.31
CA LEU A 205 -21.40 3.37 2.49
C LEU A 205 -20.29 3.19 3.53
N ARG A 206 -20.35 3.97 4.61
CA ARG A 206 -19.43 3.91 5.75
C ARG A 206 -19.68 2.68 6.62
N ILE A 207 -19.40 1.51 6.09
CA ILE A 207 -19.73 0.24 6.73
C ILE A 207 -18.88 -0.03 7.98
N ARG A 208 -19.47 -0.63 9.01
CA ARG A 208 -18.73 -1.23 10.13
C ARG A 208 -17.80 -2.34 9.59
N PRO A 209 -16.49 -2.33 9.89
CA PRO A 209 -15.59 -3.39 9.47
C PRO A 209 -16.09 -4.79 9.86
N GLY A 210 -16.23 -5.69 8.88
CA GLY A 210 -16.66 -7.08 9.09
C GLY A 210 -18.18 -7.30 9.06
N ALA A 211 -18.98 -6.26 8.83
CA ALA A 211 -20.45 -6.33 8.74
C ALA A 211 -20.98 -6.46 7.29
N ASP A 212 -20.09 -6.64 6.32
CA ASP A 212 -20.38 -6.63 4.89
C ASP A 212 -21.41 -7.71 4.47
N ALA A 213 -21.38 -8.88 5.11
CA ALA A 213 -22.36 -9.95 4.86
C ALA A 213 -23.79 -9.47 5.15
N ALA A 214 -24.00 -8.73 6.24
CA ALA A 214 -25.33 -8.23 6.61
C ALA A 214 -25.90 -7.27 5.56
N LEU A 215 -25.05 -6.40 4.98
CA LEU A 215 -25.47 -5.50 3.88
C LEU A 215 -25.86 -6.30 2.63
N ALA A 216 -25.04 -7.29 2.25
CA ALA A 216 -25.33 -8.14 1.10
C ALA A 216 -26.62 -8.96 1.28
N LEU A 217 -26.84 -9.53 2.48
CA LEU A 217 -28.06 -10.29 2.82
C LEU A 217 -29.30 -9.40 2.84
N GLY A 218 -29.17 -8.14 3.28
CA GLY A 218 -30.23 -7.13 3.17
C GLY A 218 -30.62 -6.85 1.72
N ALA A 219 -29.64 -6.70 0.82
CA ALA A 219 -29.89 -6.51 -0.61
C ALA A 219 -30.49 -7.76 -1.27
N ILE A 220 -30.04 -8.96 -0.88
CA ILE A 220 -30.65 -10.23 -1.32
C ILE A 220 -32.12 -10.28 -0.91
N ARG A 221 -32.43 -9.96 0.36
CA ARG A 221 -33.81 -9.89 0.86
C ARG A 221 -34.64 -8.91 0.03
N HIS A 222 -34.10 -7.72 -0.25
CA HIS A 222 -34.79 -6.73 -1.05
C HIS A 222 -35.12 -7.26 -2.44
N LEU A 223 -34.13 -7.80 -3.17
CA LEU A 223 -34.33 -8.38 -4.50
C LEU A 223 -35.40 -9.48 -4.52
N ILE A 224 -35.36 -10.37 -3.52
CA ILE A 224 -36.32 -11.48 -3.37
C ILE A 224 -37.73 -10.95 -3.06
N ALA A 225 -37.86 -9.94 -2.20
CA ALA A 225 -39.15 -9.38 -1.80
C ALA A 225 -39.82 -8.55 -2.90
N THR A 226 -39.04 -7.86 -3.73
CA THR A 226 -39.53 -7.03 -4.84
C THR A 226 -39.55 -7.76 -6.18
N CYS A 227 -39.06 -9.00 -6.23
CA CYS A 227 -38.86 -9.77 -7.45
C CYS A 227 -37.99 -9.06 -8.50
N ALA A 228 -37.04 -8.21 -8.08
CA ALA A 228 -36.18 -7.42 -8.96
C ALA A 228 -34.91 -8.17 -9.43
N TYR A 229 -34.75 -9.45 -9.09
CA TYR A 229 -33.66 -10.32 -9.55
C TYR A 229 -33.84 -10.75 -11.02
N ASP A 230 -32.79 -11.27 -11.65
CA ASP A 230 -32.87 -11.90 -12.98
C ASP A 230 -33.56 -13.27 -12.89
N ALA A 231 -34.88 -13.29 -13.00
CA ALA A 231 -35.66 -14.52 -12.83
C ALA A 231 -35.30 -15.62 -13.83
N GLU A 232 -34.97 -15.28 -15.07
CA GLU A 232 -34.57 -16.27 -16.08
C GLU A 232 -33.22 -16.90 -15.73
N PHE A 233 -32.24 -16.06 -15.38
CA PHE A 233 -30.93 -16.55 -14.95
C PHE A 233 -31.03 -17.37 -13.65
N VAL A 234 -31.76 -16.87 -12.65
CA VAL A 234 -31.92 -17.56 -11.36
C VAL A 234 -32.63 -18.90 -11.53
N ASN A 235 -33.64 -18.98 -12.41
CA ASN A 235 -34.33 -20.23 -12.70
C ASN A 235 -33.49 -21.21 -13.53
N GLY A 236 -32.76 -20.73 -14.53
CA GLY A 236 -32.07 -21.61 -15.47
C GLY A 236 -30.64 -21.97 -15.10
N TRP A 237 -29.90 -21.03 -14.49
CA TRP A 237 -28.44 -21.09 -14.36
C TRP A 237 -27.92 -21.10 -12.93
N THR A 238 -28.82 -21.10 -11.94
CA THR A 238 -28.50 -21.34 -10.53
C THR A 238 -29.09 -22.67 -10.06
N ASN A 239 -28.65 -23.17 -8.91
CA ASN A 239 -29.29 -24.31 -8.25
C ASN A 239 -30.52 -23.93 -7.41
N GLY A 240 -30.98 -22.67 -7.47
CA GLY A 240 -32.15 -22.16 -6.76
C GLY A 240 -33.43 -23.01 -6.91
N PRO A 241 -33.80 -23.50 -8.11
CA PRO A 241 -35.00 -24.33 -8.29
C PRO A 241 -34.88 -25.78 -7.80
N LEU A 242 -33.66 -26.26 -7.49
CA LEU A 242 -33.45 -27.65 -7.09
C LEU A 242 -34.00 -27.88 -5.67
N LEU A 243 -34.66 -29.03 -5.47
CA LEU A 243 -35.24 -29.41 -4.18
C LEU A 243 -34.18 -29.96 -3.24
N VAL A 244 -34.19 -29.46 -2.02
CA VAL A 244 -33.37 -29.90 -0.89
C VAL A 244 -34.27 -30.64 0.10
N ASP A 245 -33.86 -31.84 0.50
CA ASP A 245 -34.45 -32.53 1.64
C ASP A 245 -34.06 -31.81 2.93
N ARG A 246 -35.06 -31.25 3.63
CA ARG A 246 -34.82 -30.44 4.83
C ARG A 246 -34.26 -31.23 6.01
N ALA A 247 -34.41 -32.55 6.01
CA ALA A 247 -33.89 -33.40 7.08
C ALA A 247 -32.38 -33.69 6.92
N THR A 248 -31.93 -33.88 5.69
CA THR A 248 -30.52 -34.22 5.40
C THR A 248 -29.71 -33.02 4.94
N GLY A 249 -30.37 -31.96 4.48
CA GLY A 249 -29.76 -30.82 3.80
C GLY A 249 -29.24 -31.15 2.41
N ARG A 250 -29.54 -32.34 1.86
CA ARG A 250 -29.03 -32.77 0.55
C ARG A 250 -30.02 -32.49 -0.57
N PHE A 251 -29.53 -32.25 -1.77
CA PHE A 251 -30.37 -32.18 -2.95
C PHE A 251 -31.07 -33.52 -3.18
N LEU A 252 -32.33 -33.46 -3.61
CA LEU A 252 -33.07 -34.64 -4.05
C LEU A 252 -32.63 -35.03 -5.45
N HIS A 253 -32.40 -36.33 -5.61
CA HIS A 253 -32.12 -36.98 -6.88
C HIS A 253 -33.32 -37.79 -7.34
N ALA A 254 -33.49 -37.96 -8.65
CA ALA A 254 -34.68 -38.54 -9.24
C ALA A 254 -34.89 -40.01 -8.83
N ASP A 255 -33.81 -40.76 -8.62
CA ASP A 255 -33.85 -42.16 -8.17
C ASP A 255 -34.40 -42.34 -6.74
N ALA A 256 -34.40 -41.26 -5.93
CA ALA A 256 -35.02 -41.24 -4.61
C ALA A 256 -36.57 -41.21 -4.68
N LEU A 257 -37.14 -40.77 -5.81
CA LEU A 257 -38.59 -40.58 -5.99
C LEU A 257 -39.19 -41.54 -7.02
N TRP A 258 -38.47 -41.86 -8.10
CA TRP A 258 -38.96 -42.65 -9.22
C TRP A 258 -38.09 -43.89 -9.45
N SER A 259 -38.71 -45.01 -9.86
CA SER A 259 -38.00 -46.28 -10.11
C SER A 259 -37.10 -46.26 -11.34
N ASP A 260 -37.46 -45.44 -12.32
CA ASP A 260 -36.73 -45.17 -13.57
C ASP A 260 -35.95 -43.85 -13.51
N GLY A 261 -35.93 -43.17 -12.37
CA GLY A 261 -35.18 -41.94 -12.16
C GLY A 261 -33.67 -42.19 -12.20
N ALA A 262 -32.94 -41.39 -12.98
CA ALA A 262 -31.49 -41.47 -13.03
C ALA A 262 -30.86 -40.83 -11.77
N PRO A 263 -29.82 -41.44 -11.17
CA PRO A 263 -29.19 -40.93 -9.95
C PRO A 263 -28.49 -39.58 -10.15
N ASP A 264 -28.03 -39.27 -11.37
CA ASP A 264 -27.38 -38.00 -11.67
C ASP A 264 -28.39 -36.85 -11.92
N ASN A 265 -29.68 -37.17 -12.03
CA ASN A 265 -30.72 -36.16 -12.24
C ASN A 265 -31.18 -35.62 -10.89
N PHE A 266 -31.12 -34.30 -10.74
CA PHE A 266 -31.70 -33.61 -9.59
C PHE A 266 -33.23 -33.55 -9.71
N VAL A 267 -33.91 -33.06 -8.67
CA VAL A 267 -35.35 -32.82 -8.69
C VAL A 267 -35.65 -31.32 -8.56
N ARG A 268 -36.53 -30.80 -9.40
CA ARG A 268 -37.03 -29.42 -9.34
C ARG A 268 -38.57 -29.40 -9.34
N LEU A 269 -39.17 -28.23 -9.14
CA LEU A 269 -40.60 -28.02 -9.35
C LEU A 269 -40.86 -27.46 -10.75
N ASP A 270 -41.85 -28.02 -11.44
CA ASP A 270 -42.41 -27.43 -12.65
C ASP A 270 -43.34 -26.22 -12.33
N ALA A 271 -43.89 -25.58 -13.36
CA ALA A 271 -44.80 -24.44 -13.20
C ALA A 271 -46.07 -24.78 -12.39
N ALA A 272 -46.50 -26.05 -12.38
CA ALA A 272 -47.67 -26.53 -11.64
C ALA A 272 -47.32 -26.89 -10.18
N GLY A 273 -46.05 -26.81 -9.78
CA GLY A 273 -45.58 -27.18 -8.44
C GLY A 273 -45.37 -28.69 -8.26
N SER A 274 -45.35 -29.45 -9.35
CA SER A 274 -45.08 -30.89 -9.33
C SER A 274 -43.57 -31.16 -9.39
N PRO A 275 -43.05 -32.13 -8.62
CA PRO A 275 -41.64 -32.51 -8.72
C PRO A 275 -41.36 -33.20 -10.04
N VAL A 276 -40.30 -32.79 -10.72
CA VAL A 276 -39.84 -33.36 -12.00
C VAL A 276 -38.32 -33.55 -12.00
N PRO A 277 -37.78 -34.57 -12.70
CA PRO A 277 -36.34 -34.71 -12.90
C PRO A 277 -35.71 -33.51 -13.62
N CYS A 278 -34.47 -33.19 -13.28
CA CYS A 278 -33.69 -32.12 -13.88
C CYS A 278 -32.25 -32.57 -14.12
N ASP A 279 -31.84 -32.63 -15.38
CA ASP A 279 -30.45 -32.90 -15.77
C ASP A 279 -29.72 -31.58 -16.04
N THR A 280 -28.82 -31.22 -15.14
CA THR A 280 -28.07 -29.96 -15.21
C THR A 280 -26.94 -29.98 -16.25
N ARG A 281 -26.69 -31.11 -16.92
CA ARG A 281 -25.74 -31.17 -18.04
C ARG A 281 -26.29 -30.50 -19.30
N TYR A 282 -27.61 -30.39 -19.43
CA TYR A 282 -28.26 -29.78 -20.58
C TYR A 282 -28.64 -28.32 -20.31
N ALA A 283 -29.01 -27.61 -21.38
CA ALA A 283 -29.56 -26.26 -21.28
C ALA A 283 -30.84 -26.29 -20.43
N PRO A 284 -31.08 -25.27 -19.58
CA PRO A 284 -32.25 -25.25 -18.72
C PRO A 284 -33.55 -25.20 -19.54
N GLU A 285 -34.51 -26.01 -19.11
CA GLU A 285 -35.90 -25.93 -19.58
C GLU A 285 -36.61 -24.73 -18.94
N THR A 286 -37.52 -24.10 -19.67
CA THR A 286 -38.27 -22.94 -19.18
C THR A 286 -39.37 -23.34 -18.19
N GLY A 287 -39.64 -22.49 -17.19
CA GLY A 287 -40.86 -22.56 -16.38
C GLY A 287 -40.82 -23.45 -15.12
N GLY A 288 -39.75 -23.41 -14.32
CA GLY A 288 -39.75 -24.00 -12.97
C GLY A 288 -40.19 -23.04 -11.86
N GLN A 289 -40.73 -23.53 -10.74
CA GLN A 289 -41.01 -22.69 -9.57
C GLN A 289 -39.75 -22.47 -8.72
N LEU A 290 -39.43 -21.20 -8.42
CA LEU A 290 -38.35 -20.84 -7.51
C LEU A 290 -38.78 -20.91 -6.04
N ARG A 291 -40.01 -20.52 -5.72
CA ARG A 291 -40.57 -20.66 -4.37
C ARG A 291 -41.43 -21.90 -4.31
N GLY A 292 -41.09 -22.83 -3.43
CA GLY A 292 -41.90 -24.01 -3.24
C GLY A 292 -41.42 -24.89 -2.09
N THR A 293 -42.39 -25.43 -1.36
CA THR A 293 -42.19 -26.46 -0.35
C THR A 293 -43.20 -27.56 -0.59
N LEU A 294 -42.81 -28.83 -0.43
CA LEU A 294 -43.73 -29.95 -0.55
C LEU A 294 -43.35 -31.09 0.39
N SER A 295 -44.32 -31.97 0.62
CA SER A 295 -44.09 -33.26 1.28
C SER A 295 -44.33 -34.37 0.26
N ILE A 296 -43.29 -35.15 -0.04
CA ILE A 296 -43.35 -36.25 -1.00
C ILE A 296 -42.91 -37.54 -0.34
N ARG A 297 -43.55 -38.65 -0.70
CA ARG A 297 -43.12 -39.98 -0.24
C ARG A 297 -42.01 -40.48 -1.16
N GLY A 298 -40.82 -40.71 -0.60
CA GLY A 298 -39.69 -41.31 -1.30
C GLY A 298 -39.92 -42.79 -1.58
N ARG A 299 -39.08 -43.36 -2.45
CA ARG A 299 -39.11 -44.79 -2.83
C ARG A 299 -38.83 -45.72 -1.65
N ASP A 300 -38.04 -45.25 -0.68
CA ASP A 300 -37.78 -45.92 0.60
C ASP A 300 -38.99 -45.91 1.55
N GLY A 301 -40.11 -45.30 1.15
CA GLY A 301 -41.32 -45.15 1.96
C GLY A 301 -41.26 -43.98 2.94
N ARG A 302 -40.13 -43.26 3.03
CA ARG A 302 -39.94 -42.10 3.91
C ARG A 302 -40.77 -40.93 3.40
N LEU A 303 -41.42 -40.20 4.32
CA LEU A 303 -42.01 -38.90 3.98
C LEU A 303 -40.92 -37.83 4.02
N ILE A 304 -40.63 -37.25 2.87
CA ILE A 304 -39.59 -36.24 2.65
C ILE A 304 -40.24 -34.86 2.66
N SER A 305 -39.81 -33.98 3.57
CA SER A 305 -40.14 -32.55 3.52
C SER A 305 -39.07 -31.84 2.70
N ALA A 306 -39.44 -31.34 1.53
CA ALA A 306 -38.52 -30.70 0.60
C ALA A 306 -38.86 -29.22 0.39
N ALA A 307 -37.84 -28.41 0.13
CA ALA A 307 -37.98 -27.03 -0.29
C ALA A 307 -36.98 -26.74 -1.41
N THR A 308 -37.29 -25.81 -2.31
CA THR A 308 -36.30 -25.34 -3.28
C THR A 308 -35.16 -24.62 -2.54
N ALA A 309 -33.93 -24.70 -3.07
CA ALA A 309 -32.79 -23.97 -2.51
C ALA A 309 -33.05 -22.45 -2.44
N TYR A 310 -33.77 -21.89 -3.40
CA TYR A 310 -34.19 -20.50 -3.41
C TYR A 310 -35.18 -20.19 -2.27
N GLU A 311 -36.13 -21.06 -1.96
CA GLU A 311 -37.04 -20.87 -0.83
C GLU A 311 -36.29 -20.93 0.52
N LEU A 312 -35.29 -21.81 0.64
CA LEU A 312 -34.41 -21.84 1.81
C LEU A 312 -33.59 -20.56 1.96
N LEU A 313 -33.05 -20.02 0.85
CA LEU A 313 -32.38 -18.71 0.86
C LEU A 313 -33.35 -17.59 1.25
N ALA A 314 -34.57 -17.58 0.68
CA ALA A 314 -35.58 -16.58 0.99
C ALA A 314 -35.97 -16.59 2.48
N ALA A 315 -36.12 -17.79 3.07
CA ALA A 315 -36.35 -17.96 4.49
C ALA A 315 -35.16 -17.45 5.33
N ARG A 316 -33.92 -17.76 4.93
CA ARG A 316 -32.69 -17.29 5.60
C ARG A 316 -32.60 -15.77 5.63
N VAL A 317 -32.88 -15.10 4.51
CA VAL A 317 -32.70 -13.64 4.41
C VAL A 317 -33.89 -12.84 4.96
N ALA A 318 -35.01 -13.48 5.29
CA ALA A 318 -36.23 -12.79 5.74
C ALA A 318 -35.98 -11.86 6.95
N ASP A 319 -35.09 -12.30 7.84
CA ASP A 319 -34.70 -11.61 9.07
C ASP A 319 -33.84 -10.36 8.85
N TYR A 320 -33.24 -10.19 7.67
CA TYR A 320 -32.36 -9.05 7.35
C TYR A 320 -33.15 -7.82 6.92
N THR A 321 -34.08 -7.37 7.77
CA THR A 321 -34.85 -6.13 7.55
C THR A 321 -33.92 -4.90 7.53
N PRO A 322 -34.33 -3.77 6.91
CA PRO A 322 -33.52 -2.55 6.91
C PRO A 322 -33.04 -2.13 8.31
N GLU A 323 -33.88 -2.29 9.33
CA GLU A 323 -33.55 -1.97 10.73
C GLU A 323 -32.47 -2.90 11.28
N ARG A 324 -32.57 -4.22 11.02
CA ARG A 324 -31.55 -5.18 11.44
C ARG A 324 -30.23 -4.92 10.71
N VAL A 325 -30.28 -4.66 9.41
CA VAL A 325 -29.08 -4.35 8.62
C VAL A 325 -28.43 -3.07 9.11
N ALA A 326 -29.21 -2.01 9.39
CA ALA A 326 -28.71 -0.77 9.97
C ALA A 326 -28.04 -1.00 11.33
N ALA A 327 -28.65 -1.79 12.22
CA ALA A 327 -28.08 -2.14 13.51
C ALA A 327 -26.74 -2.90 13.39
N LEU A 328 -26.65 -3.84 12.45
CA LEU A 328 -25.45 -4.65 12.22
C LEU A 328 -24.35 -3.88 11.48
N THR A 329 -24.69 -2.98 10.56
CA THR A 329 -23.71 -2.32 9.68
C THR A 329 -23.32 -0.92 10.15
N TRP A 330 -24.14 -0.34 11.04
CA TRP A 330 -24.12 1.08 11.44
C TRP A 330 -24.42 2.07 10.31
N LEU A 331 -24.97 1.59 9.20
CA LEU A 331 -25.41 2.45 8.10
C LEU A 331 -26.79 3.04 8.42
N PRO A 332 -27.05 4.30 8.02
CA PRO A 332 -28.40 4.83 7.96
C PRO A 332 -29.31 3.96 7.09
N ILE A 333 -30.60 3.87 7.44
CA ILE A 333 -31.59 3.12 6.64
C ILE A 333 -31.68 3.70 5.22
N ASP A 334 -31.68 5.02 5.07
CA ASP A 334 -31.74 5.69 3.76
C ASP A 334 -30.58 5.27 2.84
N ASP A 335 -29.38 5.09 3.38
CA ASP A 335 -28.20 4.63 2.63
C ASP A 335 -28.36 3.16 2.20
N ILE A 336 -28.96 2.33 3.06
CA ILE A 336 -29.28 0.93 2.74
C ILE A 336 -30.34 0.86 1.64
N GLU A 337 -31.37 1.71 1.71
CA GLU A 337 -32.41 1.80 0.69
C GLU A 337 -31.85 2.30 -0.64
N ALA A 338 -30.97 3.31 -0.62
CA ALA A 338 -30.27 3.81 -1.80
C ALA A 338 -29.39 2.72 -2.43
N PHE A 339 -28.70 1.92 -1.60
CA PHE A 339 -27.93 0.77 -2.07
C PHE A 339 -28.83 -0.30 -2.71
N ASN A 340 -29.95 -0.63 -2.08
CA ASN A 340 -30.91 -1.60 -2.61
C ASN A 340 -31.53 -1.12 -3.94
N ALA A 341 -31.82 0.18 -4.05
CA ALA A 341 -32.38 0.79 -5.26
C ALA A 341 -31.44 0.69 -6.47
N LEU A 342 -30.13 0.53 -6.26
CA LEU A 342 -29.15 0.29 -7.34
C LEU A 342 -29.57 -0.91 -8.20
N PHE A 343 -30.10 -1.96 -7.58
CA PHE A 343 -30.40 -3.21 -8.27
C PHE A 343 -31.80 -3.25 -8.90
N ALA A 344 -32.70 -2.33 -8.53
CA ALA A 344 -34.10 -2.34 -8.97
C ALA A 344 -34.28 -2.25 -10.50
N GLY A 345 -33.37 -1.55 -11.18
CA GLY A 345 -33.37 -1.39 -12.64
C GLY A 345 -32.64 -2.49 -13.42
N ARG A 346 -32.14 -3.53 -12.74
CA ARG A 346 -31.25 -4.57 -13.32
C ARG A 346 -30.13 -3.97 -14.17
N PRO A 347 -29.31 -3.04 -13.61
CA PRO A 347 -28.24 -2.41 -14.37
C PRO A 347 -27.22 -3.45 -14.84
N ARG A 348 -26.48 -3.14 -15.92
CA ARG A 348 -25.24 -3.86 -16.21
C ARG A 348 -24.24 -3.58 -15.08
N LEU A 349 -24.11 -4.56 -14.19
CA LEU A 349 -23.44 -4.40 -12.90
C LEU A 349 -22.05 -5.02 -12.96
N ALA A 350 -21.02 -4.19 -12.93
CA ALA A 350 -19.66 -4.61 -12.65
C ALA A 350 -19.39 -4.47 -11.15
N TYR A 351 -18.63 -5.40 -10.56
CA TYR A 351 -18.20 -5.24 -9.17
C TYR A 351 -16.81 -5.81 -8.93
N HIS A 352 -16.18 -5.33 -7.85
CA HIS A 352 -14.92 -5.89 -7.39
C HIS A 352 -14.88 -5.86 -5.86
N SER A 353 -14.60 -7.02 -5.25
CA SER A 353 -14.25 -7.17 -3.84
C SER A 353 -12.77 -7.54 -3.67
N TRP A 354 -12.12 -7.10 -2.59
CA TRP A 354 -10.74 -7.52 -2.28
C TRP A 354 -10.43 -7.48 -0.78
N THR A 355 -9.20 -7.11 -0.38
CA THR A 355 -8.72 -7.31 1.00
C THR A 355 -9.51 -6.56 2.08
N GLY A 356 -10.39 -5.61 1.73
CA GLY A 356 -11.26 -4.93 2.69
C GLY A 356 -12.32 -5.82 3.33
N VAL A 357 -12.85 -6.75 2.55
CA VAL A 357 -13.76 -7.82 3.02
C VAL A 357 -13.01 -9.09 3.43
N GLY A 358 -11.67 -9.05 3.35
CA GLY A 358 -10.76 -10.07 3.83
C GLY A 358 -10.13 -9.74 5.17
N GLN A 359 -9.29 -10.64 5.69
CA GLN A 359 -8.58 -10.45 6.97
C GLN A 359 -9.52 -10.31 8.17
N HIS A 360 -10.67 -10.97 8.08
CA HIS A 360 -11.65 -11.17 9.15
C HIS A 360 -11.79 -12.66 9.43
N THR A 361 -12.41 -13.00 10.56
CA THR A 361 -12.74 -14.38 10.95
C THR A 361 -14.01 -14.92 10.27
N ASN A 362 -14.75 -14.08 9.55
CA ASN A 362 -15.97 -14.42 8.81
C ASN A 362 -15.82 -14.18 7.30
N ALA A 363 -14.59 -14.05 6.80
CA ALA A 363 -14.32 -13.54 5.46
C ALA A 363 -14.84 -14.43 4.33
N THR A 364 -14.90 -15.75 4.52
CA THR A 364 -15.51 -16.64 3.51
C THR A 364 -17.03 -16.45 3.43
N GLY A 365 -17.68 -16.22 4.58
CA GLY A 365 -19.12 -15.95 4.65
C GLY A 365 -19.51 -14.63 3.97
N ILE A 366 -18.71 -13.57 4.21
CA ILE A 366 -18.88 -12.28 3.53
C ILE A 366 -18.84 -12.43 2.02
N GLU A 367 -17.80 -13.07 1.48
CA GLU A 367 -17.67 -13.21 0.03
C GLU A 367 -18.76 -14.10 -0.57
N ARG A 368 -19.22 -15.14 0.13
CA ARG A 368 -20.38 -15.93 -0.32
C ARG A 368 -21.67 -15.11 -0.35
N ALA A 369 -21.90 -14.23 0.63
CA ALA A 369 -23.06 -13.35 0.61
C ALA A 369 -23.01 -12.37 -0.58
N ILE A 370 -21.85 -11.76 -0.85
CA ILE A 370 -21.65 -10.86 -2.00
C ILE A 370 -21.79 -11.62 -3.32
N ALA A 371 -21.20 -12.81 -3.45
CA ALA A 371 -21.31 -13.65 -4.65
C ALA A 371 -22.76 -14.10 -4.90
N THR A 372 -23.51 -14.42 -3.84
CA THR A 372 -24.94 -14.77 -3.92
C THR A 372 -25.77 -13.58 -4.37
N LEU A 373 -25.53 -12.38 -3.83
CA LEU A 373 -26.16 -11.15 -4.29
C LEU A 373 -25.88 -10.92 -5.79
N TYR A 374 -24.62 -11.05 -6.19
CA TYR A 374 -24.24 -10.89 -7.59
C TYR A 374 -24.90 -11.92 -8.51
N ALA A 375 -25.00 -13.19 -8.09
CA ALA A 375 -25.68 -14.25 -8.83
C ALA A 375 -27.15 -13.92 -9.12
N LEU A 376 -27.86 -13.30 -8.16
CA LEU A 376 -29.26 -12.90 -8.34
C LEU A 376 -29.43 -11.78 -9.38
N THR A 377 -28.38 -11.03 -9.71
CA THR A 377 -28.44 -10.00 -10.76
C THR A 377 -28.30 -10.58 -12.18
N GLY A 378 -27.78 -11.81 -12.31
CA GLY A 378 -27.51 -12.44 -13.61
C GLY A 378 -26.43 -11.73 -14.45
N ALA A 379 -25.63 -10.83 -13.86
CA ALA A 379 -24.64 -10.04 -14.60
C ALA A 379 -23.34 -10.79 -14.94
N CYS A 380 -23.13 -12.01 -14.42
CA CYS A 380 -21.90 -12.77 -14.65
C CYS A 380 -21.69 -13.16 -16.12
N ASP A 381 -20.47 -12.96 -16.61
CA ASP A 381 -20.03 -13.25 -17.98
C ASP A 381 -20.88 -12.59 -19.08
N ARG A 382 -21.46 -11.42 -18.78
CA ARG A 382 -22.22 -10.58 -19.71
C ARG A 382 -21.58 -9.19 -19.88
N PRO A 383 -21.84 -8.47 -20.99
CA PRO A 383 -21.33 -7.11 -21.19
C PRO A 383 -21.72 -6.15 -20.07
N GLY A 384 -20.74 -5.41 -19.55
CA GLY A 384 -20.92 -4.49 -18.42
C GLY A 384 -21.01 -5.16 -17.05
N GLY A 385 -20.95 -6.50 -17.00
CA GLY A 385 -20.73 -7.26 -15.79
C GLY A 385 -19.27 -7.72 -15.63
N ASN A 386 -19.04 -8.68 -14.74
CA ASN A 386 -17.75 -9.32 -14.59
C ASN A 386 -17.58 -10.47 -15.59
N ARG A 387 -16.50 -10.45 -16.38
CA ARG A 387 -16.21 -11.41 -17.45
C ARG A 387 -15.03 -12.28 -17.11
N TRP A 388 -15.08 -13.55 -17.51
CA TRP A 388 -13.92 -14.44 -17.41
C TRP A 388 -13.08 -14.34 -18.70
N PRO A 389 -11.78 -14.01 -18.57
CA PRO A 389 -10.93 -13.83 -19.74
C PRO A 389 -10.59 -15.16 -20.38
N VAL A 390 -10.29 -15.14 -21.68
CA VAL A 390 -9.75 -16.27 -22.42
C VAL A 390 -8.26 -15.99 -22.68
N PRO A 391 -7.32 -16.60 -21.94
CA PRO A 391 -5.90 -16.39 -22.19
C PRO A 391 -5.41 -17.14 -23.44
N PRO A 392 -4.34 -16.65 -24.10
CA PRO A 392 -3.66 -17.40 -25.15
C PRO A 392 -3.18 -18.78 -24.65
N PRO A 393 -3.17 -19.81 -25.51
CA PRO A 393 -2.71 -21.14 -25.13
C PRO A 393 -1.21 -21.10 -24.80
N THR A 394 -0.85 -21.54 -23.61
CA THR A 394 0.55 -21.62 -23.15
C THR A 394 0.73 -22.87 -22.28
N ARG A 395 1.97 -23.39 -22.21
CA ARG A 395 2.26 -24.51 -21.30
C ARG A 395 2.54 -24.02 -19.90
N ALA A 396 1.98 -24.70 -18.90
CA ALA A 396 2.29 -24.44 -17.51
C ALA A 396 3.73 -24.91 -17.19
N LEU A 397 4.53 -24.06 -16.53
CA LEU A 397 5.83 -24.48 -15.98
C LEU A 397 5.68 -25.27 -14.69
N ASN A 398 4.55 -25.17 -14.02
CA ASN A 398 4.46 -25.58 -12.63
C ASN A 398 3.06 -26.12 -12.35
N ASP A 399 2.85 -27.37 -12.78
CA ASP A 399 1.67 -28.14 -12.44
C ASP A 399 1.71 -28.56 -10.96
N TYR A 400 0.56 -28.65 -10.30
CA TYR A 400 0.52 -29.11 -8.90
C TYR A 400 0.85 -30.60 -8.80
N ASN A 401 0.58 -31.38 -9.85
CA ASN A 401 0.88 -32.80 -9.94
C ASN A 401 2.39 -33.12 -9.98
N ILE A 402 3.26 -32.11 -10.10
CA ILE A 402 4.70 -32.29 -9.84
C ILE A 402 4.91 -32.76 -8.39
N LEU A 403 4.05 -32.32 -7.45
CA LEU A 403 4.03 -32.80 -6.08
C LEU A 403 3.16 -34.07 -6.00
N PRO A 404 3.70 -35.22 -5.58
CA PRO A 404 2.92 -36.47 -5.51
C PRO A 404 1.75 -36.38 -4.51
N PRO A 405 0.62 -37.09 -4.74
CA PRO A 405 -0.56 -37.04 -3.87
C PRO A 405 -0.27 -37.35 -2.39
N GLU A 406 0.64 -38.28 -2.10
CA GLU A 406 1.06 -38.61 -0.74
C GLU A 406 1.79 -37.46 -0.04
N GLN A 407 2.45 -36.59 -0.79
CA GLN A 407 3.04 -35.36 -0.26
C GLN A 407 1.98 -34.26 -0.13
N GLN A 408 1.06 -34.13 -1.09
CA GLN A 408 -0.05 -33.17 -0.98
C GLN A 408 -0.87 -33.40 0.29
N ALA A 409 -1.13 -34.66 0.66
CA ALA A 409 -1.85 -35.04 1.88
C ALA A 409 -1.16 -34.61 3.20
N LYS A 410 0.13 -34.29 3.16
CA LYS A 410 0.91 -33.84 4.33
C LYS A 410 0.87 -32.33 4.54
N ALA A 411 0.21 -31.55 3.68
CA ALA A 411 0.17 -30.09 3.80
C ALA A 411 -0.31 -29.65 5.20
N LEU A 412 0.47 -28.79 5.86
CA LEU A 412 0.12 -28.27 7.18
C LEU A 412 -1.25 -27.55 7.15
N GLY A 413 -2.10 -27.86 8.12
CA GLY A 413 -3.44 -27.28 8.24
C GLY A 413 -4.54 -27.94 7.38
N LEU A 414 -4.22 -28.91 6.51
CA LEU A 414 -5.19 -29.53 5.59
C LEU A 414 -6.37 -30.20 6.32
N ALA A 415 -6.11 -30.90 7.43
CA ALA A 415 -7.17 -31.56 8.20
C ALA A 415 -8.15 -30.55 8.83
N GLU A 416 -7.67 -29.35 9.19
CA GLU A 416 -8.49 -28.29 9.79
C GLU A 416 -9.19 -27.44 8.72
N LEU A 417 -8.56 -27.25 7.56
CA LEU A 417 -9.02 -26.40 6.47
C LEU A 417 -9.12 -27.22 5.16
N PRO A 418 -10.02 -28.23 5.09
CA PRO A 418 -10.08 -29.16 3.97
C PRO A 418 -10.50 -28.52 2.64
N LEU A 419 -11.17 -27.37 2.69
CA LEU A 419 -11.49 -26.56 1.51
C LEU A 419 -10.51 -25.40 1.30
N GLY A 420 -9.68 -25.10 2.31
CA GLY A 420 -8.84 -23.91 2.41
C GLY A 420 -7.57 -23.91 1.56
N PRO A 421 -6.65 -22.95 1.82
CA PRO A 421 -5.36 -22.87 1.13
C PRO A 421 -4.57 -24.20 1.07
N PRO A 422 -4.53 -25.04 2.14
CA PRO A 422 -3.77 -26.30 2.12
C PRO A 422 -4.21 -27.26 1.01
N ALA A 423 -5.50 -27.31 0.69
CA ALA A 423 -6.04 -28.15 -0.39
C ALA A 423 -5.62 -27.70 -1.80
N LYS A 424 -4.97 -26.54 -1.91
CA LYS A 424 -4.51 -25.94 -3.17
C LYS A 424 -2.98 -25.76 -3.22
N GLY A 425 -2.26 -26.32 -2.23
CA GLY A 425 -0.80 -26.32 -2.19
C GLY A 425 -0.18 -25.10 -1.52
N TRP A 426 -0.89 -24.45 -0.58
CA TRP A 426 -0.36 -23.37 0.26
C TRP A 426 -0.72 -23.60 1.72
N ILE A 427 0.19 -23.32 2.64
CA ILE A 427 -0.06 -23.38 4.09
C ILE A 427 -0.13 -21.97 4.66
N THR A 428 -0.71 -21.81 5.85
CA THR A 428 -0.76 -20.52 6.54
C THR A 428 0.51 -20.29 7.38
N ALA A 429 0.84 -19.02 7.64
CA ALA A 429 1.96 -18.70 8.55
C ALA A 429 1.74 -19.26 9.97
N ARG A 430 0.49 -19.28 10.45
CA ARG A 430 0.10 -19.88 11.74
C ARG A 430 0.47 -21.36 11.81
N ASP A 431 0.11 -22.12 10.78
CA ASP A 431 0.35 -23.56 10.75
C ASP A 431 1.85 -23.87 10.62
N PHE A 432 2.61 -23.05 9.89
CA PHE A 432 4.07 -23.10 9.89
C PHE A 432 4.65 -22.84 11.29
N SER A 433 4.24 -21.75 11.95
CA SER A 433 4.75 -21.38 13.27
C SER A 433 4.46 -22.47 14.31
N ARG A 434 3.27 -23.08 14.29
CA ARG A 434 2.93 -24.25 15.12
C ARG A 434 3.84 -25.44 14.82
N ALA A 435 4.05 -25.78 13.55
CA ALA A 435 4.89 -26.91 13.19
C ALA A 435 6.39 -26.69 13.54
N ALA A 436 6.88 -25.45 13.46
CA ALA A 436 8.25 -25.10 13.83
C ALA A 436 8.48 -25.11 15.35
N LEU A 437 7.51 -24.59 16.12
CA LEU A 437 7.60 -24.46 17.58
C LEU A 437 7.22 -25.76 18.32
N ASP A 438 6.05 -26.30 17.98
CA ASP A 438 5.40 -27.36 18.74
C ASP A 438 5.66 -28.75 18.13
N GLY A 439 6.11 -28.80 16.87
CA GLY A 439 6.33 -30.06 16.17
C GLY A 439 5.05 -30.73 15.67
N GLU A 440 3.94 -30.00 15.57
CA GLU A 440 2.61 -30.53 15.27
C GLU A 440 2.10 -30.11 13.88
N PRO A 441 1.59 -31.04 13.05
CA PRO A 441 1.56 -32.51 13.22
C PRO A 441 2.93 -33.18 13.01
N TYR A 442 3.93 -32.43 12.55
CA TYR A 442 5.32 -32.85 12.48
C TYR A 442 6.23 -31.60 12.52
N ARG A 443 7.49 -31.79 12.89
CA ARG A 443 8.44 -30.68 13.05
C ARG A 443 8.96 -30.15 11.72
N VAL A 444 8.75 -28.85 11.48
CA VAL A 444 9.47 -28.11 10.43
C VAL A 444 10.85 -27.73 10.96
N ARG A 445 11.89 -28.17 10.25
CA ARG A 445 13.30 -27.99 10.64
C ARG A 445 13.99 -26.89 9.85
N ALA A 446 13.53 -26.57 8.64
CA ALA A 446 14.12 -25.52 7.83
C ALA A 446 13.13 -24.67 7.05
N LEU A 447 13.56 -23.46 6.69
CA LEU A 447 12.83 -22.52 5.85
C LEU A 447 13.71 -21.97 4.73
N VAL A 448 13.21 -22.00 3.49
CA VAL A 448 13.77 -21.23 2.37
C VAL A 448 12.75 -20.18 1.93
N ALA A 449 13.08 -18.91 2.14
CA ALA A 449 12.15 -17.79 1.96
C ALA A 449 12.57 -16.88 0.79
N PHE A 450 11.67 -16.68 -0.16
CA PHE A 450 11.82 -15.78 -1.30
C PHE A 450 11.02 -14.48 -1.07
N GLY A 451 11.72 -13.44 -0.61
CA GLY A 451 11.23 -12.06 -0.45
C GLY A 451 10.16 -11.84 0.62
N THR A 452 9.93 -12.82 1.51
CA THR A 452 8.89 -12.73 2.54
C THR A 452 9.33 -11.85 3.71
N ASN A 453 8.37 -11.24 4.41
CA ASN A 453 8.63 -10.51 5.64
C ASN A 453 7.49 -10.77 6.64
N PHE A 454 7.26 -12.04 6.93
CA PHE A 454 6.08 -12.47 7.68
C PHE A 454 6.13 -12.09 9.16
N VAL A 455 7.31 -11.76 9.71
CA VAL A 455 7.41 -11.13 11.03
C VAL A 455 6.61 -9.82 11.06
N VAL A 456 6.62 -9.04 9.98
CA VAL A 456 5.88 -7.78 9.89
C VAL A 456 4.50 -7.97 9.26
N SER A 457 4.39 -8.81 8.22
CA SER A 457 3.19 -8.89 7.38
C SER A 457 2.06 -9.78 7.91
N GLN A 458 2.34 -10.69 8.84
CA GLN A 458 1.36 -11.59 9.48
C GLN A 458 1.04 -11.12 10.91
N GLY A 459 -0.07 -11.60 11.49
CA GLY A 459 -0.36 -11.44 12.93
C GLY A 459 0.64 -12.22 13.80
N HIS A 460 0.67 -11.95 15.11
CA HIS A 460 1.67 -12.46 16.07
C HIS A 460 3.13 -12.33 15.61
N SER A 461 3.60 -11.09 15.41
CA SER A 461 5.00 -10.86 15.04
C SER A 461 6.02 -11.54 15.94
N GLU A 462 5.76 -11.62 17.26
CA GLU A 462 6.66 -12.31 18.22
C GLU A 462 6.70 -13.83 17.99
N ARG A 463 5.55 -14.49 17.90
CA ARG A 463 5.48 -15.94 17.62
C ARG A 463 6.16 -16.28 16.30
N ASN A 464 6.01 -15.45 15.29
CA ASN A 464 6.68 -15.64 14.00
C ASN A 464 8.20 -15.53 14.13
N ARG A 465 8.70 -14.61 14.96
CA ARG A 465 10.13 -14.48 15.29
C ARG A 465 10.64 -15.68 16.09
N GLU A 466 9.87 -16.16 17.05
CA GLU A 466 10.18 -17.37 17.82
C GLU A 466 10.24 -18.62 16.92
N ALA A 467 9.28 -18.77 16.00
CA ALA A 467 9.27 -19.87 15.05
C ALA A 467 10.52 -19.87 14.15
N LEU A 468 10.93 -18.70 13.65
CA LEU A 468 12.19 -18.55 12.92
C LEU A 468 13.40 -18.93 13.76
N ASN A 469 13.42 -18.53 15.04
CA ASN A 469 14.49 -18.87 15.97
C ASN A 469 14.57 -20.37 16.29
N ALA A 470 13.44 -21.07 16.27
CA ALA A 470 13.36 -22.51 16.57
C ALA A 470 13.81 -23.44 15.42
N LEU A 471 13.96 -22.91 14.20
CA LEU A 471 14.43 -23.70 13.04
C LEU A 471 15.87 -24.21 13.26
N GLU A 472 16.24 -25.29 12.57
CA GLU A 472 17.63 -25.72 12.50
C GLU A 472 18.40 -24.98 11.39
N PHE A 473 17.70 -24.59 10.32
CA PHE A 473 18.31 -23.92 9.17
C PHE A 473 17.36 -22.96 8.45
N GLN A 474 17.83 -21.77 8.09
CA GLN A 474 17.06 -20.78 7.35
C GLN A 474 17.90 -20.14 6.23
N VAL A 475 17.30 -20.03 5.05
CA VAL A 475 17.82 -19.26 3.92
C VAL A 475 16.81 -18.20 3.54
N HIS A 476 17.28 -16.97 3.33
CA HIS A 476 16.46 -15.87 2.90
C HIS A 476 16.98 -15.24 1.60
N ILE A 477 16.10 -15.03 0.64
CA ILE A 477 16.41 -14.42 -0.66
C ILE A 477 15.68 -13.09 -0.72
N ASP A 478 16.40 -11.98 -0.85
CA ASP A 478 15.78 -10.65 -0.89
C ASP A 478 16.67 -9.61 -1.58
N MET A 479 16.06 -8.50 -1.97
CA MET A 479 16.74 -7.31 -2.47
C MET A 479 17.33 -6.46 -1.34
N PHE A 480 16.73 -6.52 -0.14
CA PHE A 480 17.09 -5.72 1.03
C PHE A 480 17.00 -6.57 2.31
N MET A 481 17.84 -6.27 3.29
CA MET A 481 17.74 -6.90 4.61
C MET A 481 16.41 -6.50 5.28
N ASN A 482 15.64 -7.48 5.74
CA ASN A 482 14.34 -7.29 6.39
C ASN A 482 14.27 -8.08 7.72
N PRO A 483 13.27 -7.84 8.61
CA PRO A 483 13.19 -8.50 9.90
C PRO A 483 13.11 -10.04 9.88
N THR A 484 12.54 -10.64 8.82
CA THR A 484 12.57 -12.10 8.63
C THR A 484 13.94 -12.59 8.14
N ALA A 485 14.62 -11.80 7.28
CA ALA A 485 15.95 -12.12 6.77
C ALA A 485 17.02 -12.07 7.87
N GLU A 486 16.83 -11.20 8.87
CA GLU A 486 17.77 -11.01 9.96
C GLU A 486 18.05 -12.30 10.73
N SER A 487 17.10 -13.23 10.84
CA SER A 487 17.30 -14.53 11.51
C SER A 487 17.93 -15.62 10.63
N ALA A 488 18.16 -15.36 9.33
CA ALA A 488 18.63 -16.39 8.41
C ALA A 488 20.09 -16.79 8.66
N ASP A 489 20.43 -18.03 8.32
CA ASP A 489 21.82 -18.51 8.31
C ASP A 489 22.54 -18.07 7.02
N PHE A 490 21.78 -17.98 5.91
CA PHE A 490 22.23 -17.41 4.64
C PHE A 490 21.24 -16.36 4.13
N VAL A 491 21.78 -15.25 3.63
CA VAL A 491 21.00 -14.25 2.89
C VAL A 491 21.57 -14.14 1.47
N LEU A 492 20.73 -14.42 0.47
CA LEU A 492 21.11 -14.41 -0.95
C LEU A 492 20.55 -13.17 -1.64
N PRO A 493 21.37 -12.41 -2.38
CA PRO A 493 20.94 -11.15 -2.96
C PRO A 493 20.12 -11.35 -4.25
N ALA A 494 18.87 -10.88 -4.23
CA ALA A 494 17.98 -10.90 -5.39
C ALA A 494 18.16 -9.65 -6.27
N SER A 495 18.17 -9.84 -7.58
CA SER A 495 18.18 -8.74 -8.55
C SER A 495 16.86 -7.96 -8.56
N THR A 496 16.93 -6.65 -8.83
CA THR A 496 15.74 -5.83 -9.13
C THR A 496 15.14 -6.24 -10.49
N PRO A 497 13.86 -5.93 -10.77
CA PRO A 497 13.25 -6.28 -12.05
C PRO A 497 13.91 -5.62 -13.28
N TRP A 498 14.71 -4.56 -13.09
CA TRP A 498 15.44 -3.90 -14.18
C TRP A 498 16.79 -4.57 -14.51
N GLU A 499 17.31 -5.40 -13.59
CA GLU A 499 18.61 -6.07 -13.71
C GLU A 499 18.48 -7.51 -14.26
N ARG A 500 17.27 -7.93 -14.67
CA ARG A 500 17.00 -9.29 -15.15
C ARG A 500 16.01 -9.34 -16.30
N ASP A 501 16.11 -10.42 -17.08
CA ASP A 501 15.12 -10.80 -18.08
C ASP A 501 13.82 -11.27 -17.40
N ALA A 502 12.67 -11.04 -18.03
CA ALA A 502 11.40 -11.58 -17.58
C ALA A 502 10.42 -11.81 -18.72
N LEU A 503 9.74 -12.96 -18.70
CA LEU A 503 8.61 -13.25 -19.58
C LEU A 503 7.29 -12.96 -18.85
N LYS A 504 6.40 -12.17 -19.48
CA LYS A 504 5.04 -11.97 -19.01
C LYS A 504 4.03 -12.44 -20.04
N ILE A 505 3.21 -13.39 -19.62
CA ILE A 505 2.06 -13.88 -20.38
C ILE A 505 0.80 -13.25 -19.76
N GLY A 506 0.13 -12.37 -20.49
CA GLY A 506 -1.14 -11.73 -20.13
C GLY A 506 -1.10 -10.69 -18.98
N PHE A 507 -2.01 -9.72 -19.04
CA PHE A 507 -2.25 -8.68 -18.05
C PHE A 507 -3.75 -8.64 -17.68
N GLU A 508 -4.11 -8.36 -16.42
CA GLU A 508 -5.42 -8.73 -15.86
C GLU A 508 -6.41 -7.55 -15.74
N ILE A 509 -6.56 -6.75 -16.81
CA ILE A 509 -7.47 -5.58 -16.82
C ILE A 509 -8.55 -5.61 -17.89
N THR A 510 -8.27 -6.25 -19.04
CA THR A 510 -9.19 -6.39 -20.19
C THR A 510 -8.85 -7.69 -20.91
N GLN A 511 -9.74 -8.15 -21.80
CA GLN A 511 -9.44 -9.27 -22.67
C GLN A 511 -8.20 -9.01 -23.55
N GLU A 512 -8.10 -7.81 -24.15
CA GLU A 512 -6.92 -7.43 -24.94
C GLU A 512 -5.63 -7.51 -24.12
N ALA A 513 -5.65 -7.02 -22.89
CA ALA A 513 -4.50 -7.07 -22.00
C ALA A 513 -4.10 -8.52 -21.66
N VAL A 514 -5.07 -9.42 -21.50
CA VAL A 514 -4.81 -10.86 -21.26
C VAL A 514 -4.18 -11.53 -22.49
N GLU A 515 -4.47 -11.05 -23.70
CA GLU A 515 -3.93 -11.53 -24.96
C GLU A 515 -2.50 -11.06 -25.26
N THR A 516 -2.00 -10.06 -24.53
CA THR A 516 -0.66 -9.52 -24.70
C THR A 516 0.39 -10.38 -23.99
N VAL A 517 1.39 -10.83 -24.75
CA VAL A 517 2.59 -11.52 -24.24
C VAL A 517 3.80 -10.62 -24.47
N GLN A 518 4.59 -10.39 -23.42
CA GLN A 518 5.70 -9.46 -23.46
C GLN A 518 6.95 -10.08 -22.85
N PHE A 519 8.09 -9.86 -23.50
CA PHE A 519 9.40 -10.15 -22.94
C PHE A 519 10.07 -8.83 -22.52
N ARG A 520 10.47 -8.74 -21.26
CA ARG A 520 11.24 -7.62 -20.72
C ARG A 520 12.71 -8.02 -20.69
N PRO A 521 13.58 -7.47 -21.54
CA PRO A 521 15.01 -7.69 -21.42
C PRO A 521 15.55 -7.00 -20.16
N ARG A 522 16.72 -7.45 -19.69
CA ARG A 522 17.54 -6.72 -18.74
C ARG A 522 17.79 -5.30 -19.26
N MET A 523 17.45 -4.30 -18.44
CA MET A 523 17.49 -2.87 -18.80
C MET A 523 18.77 -2.19 -18.30
N VAL A 524 19.29 -2.63 -17.15
CA VAL A 524 20.55 -2.15 -16.57
C VAL A 524 21.40 -3.34 -16.11
N GLU A 525 22.71 -3.15 -16.06
CA GLU A 525 23.59 -4.19 -15.50
C GLU A 525 23.38 -4.35 -14.00
N PRO A 526 23.46 -5.58 -13.46
CA PRO A 526 23.27 -5.80 -12.03
C PRO A 526 24.36 -5.13 -11.19
N VAL A 527 23.95 -4.50 -10.09
CA VAL A 527 24.88 -3.94 -9.09
C VAL A 527 25.29 -5.03 -8.11
N GLY A 528 26.54 -5.49 -8.21
CA GLY A 528 27.09 -6.58 -7.40
C GLY A 528 26.83 -7.96 -8.01
N ASP A 529 27.10 -9.01 -7.23
CA ASP A 529 26.92 -10.41 -7.63
C ASP A 529 25.52 -10.90 -7.20
N VAL A 530 24.51 -10.39 -7.90
CA VAL A 530 23.09 -10.67 -7.64
C VAL A 530 22.50 -11.61 -8.68
N LYS A 531 21.44 -12.34 -8.32
CA LYS A 531 20.73 -13.26 -9.23
C LYS A 531 19.23 -13.06 -9.15
N ALA A 532 18.51 -13.34 -10.25
CA ALA A 532 17.05 -13.40 -10.21
C ALA A 532 16.58 -14.59 -9.36
N ASP A 533 15.39 -14.47 -8.75
CA ASP A 533 14.85 -15.55 -7.92
C ASP A 533 14.71 -16.88 -8.68
N TYR A 534 14.39 -16.83 -9.98
CA TYR A 534 14.33 -18.02 -10.84
C TYR A 534 15.72 -18.65 -11.10
N GLU A 535 16.79 -17.85 -11.14
CA GLU A 535 18.16 -18.35 -11.30
C GLU A 535 18.65 -19.01 -10.01
N ILE A 536 18.32 -18.43 -8.86
CA ILE A 536 18.63 -19.00 -7.55
C ILE A 536 17.89 -20.34 -7.38
N ALA A 537 16.60 -20.37 -7.71
CA ALA A 537 15.80 -21.59 -7.66
C ALA A 537 16.37 -22.67 -8.60
N ALA A 538 16.73 -22.32 -9.83
CA ALA A 538 17.34 -23.26 -10.78
C ALA A 538 18.70 -23.77 -10.27
N ALA A 539 19.59 -22.89 -9.80
CA ALA A 539 20.91 -23.28 -9.31
C ALA A 539 20.83 -24.22 -8.10
N LEU A 540 19.92 -23.97 -7.17
CA LEU A 540 19.64 -24.89 -6.06
C LEU A 540 19.07 -26.23 -6.56
N ALA A 541 18.14 -26.19 -7.52
CA ALA A 541 17.55 -27.40 -8.11
C ALA A 541 18.61 -28.29 -8.78
N LEU A 542 19.55 -27.72 -9.54
CA LEU A 542 20.67 -28.46 -10.14
C LEU A 542 21.57 -29.11 -9.08
N LYS A 543 21.92 -28.39 -8.01
CA LYS A 543 22.71 -28.95 -6.89
C LYS A 543 21.97 -30.07 -6.15
N LEU A 544 20.65 -30.14 -6.28
CA LEU A 544 19.78 -31.17 -5.69
C LEU A 544 19.39 -32.28 -6.69
N GLY A 545 19.98 -32.31 -7.89
CA GLY A 545 19.78 -33.36 -8.89
C GLY A 545 18.46 -33.27 -9.64
N MET A 546 17.94 -32.05 -9.85
CA MET A 546 16.66 -31.78 -10.53
C MET A 546 16.86 -31.21 -11.95
N ASP A 547 17.94 -31.62 -12.62
CA ASP A 547 18.44 -31.07 -13.89
C ASP A 547 17.39 -31.07 -15.01
N GLU A 548 16.75 -32.22 -15.26
CA GLU A 548 15.73 -32.36 -16.30
C GLU A 548 14.51 -31.47 -16.01
N LEU A 549 14.11 -31.39 -14.74
CA LEU A 549 13.00 -30.53 -14.33
C LEU A 549 13.31 -29.06 -14.63
N PHE A 550 14.57 -28.64 -14.60
CA PHE A 550 14.98 -27.26 -14.83
C PHE A 550 15.65 -27.04 -16.20
N PHE A 551 15.40 -27.91 -17.18
CA PHE A 551 15.93 -27.78 -18.54
C PHE A 551 17.47 -27.66 -18.56
N GLY A 552 18.15 -28.38 -17.67
CA GLY A 552 19.61 -28.29 -17.49
C GLY A 552 20.10 -26.92 -16.99
N GLY A 553 19.21 -26.11 -16.41
CA GLY A 553 19.49 -24.74 -15.98
C GLY A 553 19.18 -23.66 -17.02
N ASP A 554 18.70 -24.03 -18.22
CA ASP A 554 18.37 -23.07 -19.27
C ASP A 554 16.96 -22.48 -19.07
N ILE A 555 16.91 -21.28 -18.48
CA ILE A 555 15.68 -20.52 -18.26
C ILE A 555 14.99 -20.15 -19.58
N LYS A 556 15.77 -19.83 -20.62
CA LYS A 556 15.22 -19.46 -21.93
C LYS A 556 14.54 -20.67 -22.59
N ALA A 557 15.11 -21.86 -22.44
CA ALA A 557 14.47 -23.10 -22.89
C ALA A 557 13.11 -23.31 -22.21
N GLY A 558 12.99 -23.03 -20.91
CA GLY A 558 11.72 -23.10 -20.20
C GLY A 558 10.71 -22.05 -20.67
N TRP A 559 11.12 -20.81 -20.92
CA TRP A 559 10.25 -19.79 -21.52
C TRP A 559 9.78 -20.21 -22.92
N ASN A 560 10.67 -20.74 -23.76
CA ASN A 560 10.31 -21.27 -25.07
C ASN A 560 9.35 -22.46 -24.96
N TYR A 561 9.50 -23.31 -23.94
CA TYR A 561 8.54 -24.38 -23.66
C TYR A 561 7.13 -23.82 -23.36
N GLN A 562 7.02 -22.73 -22.59
CA GLN A 562 5.74 -22.08 -22.33
C GLN A 562 5.10 -21.50 -23.59
N LEU A 563 5.91 -20.85 -24.43
CA LEU A 563 5.49 -20.13 -25.62
C LEU A 563 5.23 -21.03 -26.84
N ALA A 564 5.72 -22.28 -26.83
CA ALA A 564 5.60 -23.21 -27.95
C ALA A 564 4.18 -23.33 -28.57
N PRO A 565 3.07 -23.35 -27.80
CA PRO A 565 1.72 -23.41 -28.39
C PRO A 565 1.33 -22.16 -29.19
N LEU A 566 2.01 -21.03 -29.00
CA LEU A 566 1.82 -19.79 -29.77
C LEU A 566 2.66 -19.76 -31.06
N GLY A 567 3.53 -20.76 -31.29
CA GLY A 567 4.41 -20.82 -32.44
C GLY A 567 5.54 -19.79 -32.41
N ILE A 568 5.90 -19.28 -31.24
CA ILE A 568 6.97 -18.29 -31.03
C ILE A 568 7.92 -18.72 -29.90
N GLY A 569 9.11 -18.11 -29.87
CA GLY A 569 10.06 -18.13 -28.76
C GLY A 569 10.35 -16.74 -28.20
N VAL A 570 11.24 -16.69 -27.21
CA VAL A 570 11.67 -15.43 -26.57
C VAL A 570 12.33 -14.47 -27.56
N ASP A 571 13.08 -14.98 -28.54
CA ASP A 571 13.77 -14.14 -29.53
C ASP A 571 12.79 -13.40 -30.45
N ASP A 572 11.63 -14.00 -30.77
CA ASP A 572 10.57 -13.33 -31.53
C ASP A 572 10.01 -12.13 -30.75
N LEU A 573 9.86 -12.26 -29.44
CA LEU A 573 9.37 -11.19 -28.56
C LEU A 573 10.40 -10.08 -28.35
N ARG A 574 11.70 -10.36 -28.43
CA ARG A 574 12.75 -9.32 -28.35
C ARG A 574 12.65 -8.32 -29.51
N GLY A 575 12.14 -8.73 -30.65
CA GLY A 575 11.83 -7.84 -31.78
C GLY A 575 10.59 -6.95 -31.57
N HIS A 576 9.82 -7.20 -30.50
CA HIS A 576 8.58 -6.51 -30.16
C HIS A 576 8.58 -6.11 -28.67
N PRO A 577 9.42 -5.14 -28.26
CA PRO A 577 9.58 -4.76 -26.85
C PRO A 577 8.29 -4.27 -26.17
N GLU A 578 7.33 -3.76 -26.94
CA GLU A 578 5.98 -3.39 -26.51
C GLU A 578 5.09 -4.60 -26.17
N GLY A 579 5.51 -5.80 -26.57
CA GLY A 579 4.75 -7.05 -26.46
C GLY A 579 3.93 -7.33 -27.73
N ARG A 580 3.54 -8.60 -27.90
CA ARG A 580 2.73 -9.07 -29.02
C ARG A 580 1.38 -9.58 -28.53
N ARG A 581 0.31 -9.17 -29.21
CA ARG A 581 -1.05 -9.63 -28.94
C ARG A 581 -1.35 -10.94 -29.67
N PHE A 582 -2.00 -11.87 -28.99
CA PHE A 582 -2.50 -13.14 -29.51
C PHE A 582 -4.02 -13.23 -29.31
N PRO A 583 -4.82 -12.63 -30.22
CA PRO A 583 -6.27 -12.55 -30.06
C PRO A 583 -6.95 -13.90 -29.85
N GLN A 584 -7.88 -13.98 -28.92
CA GLN A 584 -8.68 -15.18 -28.63
C GLN A 584 -10.13 -14.98 -29.09
N SER A 585 -10.79 -16.08 -29.45
CA SER A 585 -12.24 -16.06 -29.67
C SER A 585 -12.95 -15.93 -28.31
N VAL A 586 -13.61 -14.81 -28.09
CA VAL A 586 -14.33 -14.53 -26.84
C VAL A 586 -15.82 -14.49 -27.10
N ARG A 587 -16.55 -15.24 -26.29
CA ARG A 587 -18.01 -15.23 -26.20
C ARG A 587 -18.44 -14.82 -24.79
N ASP A 588 -19.63 -14.25 -24.72
CA ASP A 588 -20.36 -14.06 -23.47
C ASP A 588 -21.09 -15.35 -23.09
N GLU A 589 -21.52 -15.41 -21.83
CA GLU A 589 -22.28 -16.52 -21.27
C GLU A 589 -21.63 -17.88 -21.58
N LYS A 590 -20.32 -18.00 -21.34
CA LYS A 590 -19.54 -19.20 -21.71
C LYS A 590 -20.11 -20.48 -21.09
N TYR A 591 -20.77 -20.36 -19.94
CA TYR A 591 -21.48 -21.45 -19.25
C TYR A 591 -22.63 -22.02 -20.09
N ALA A 592 -23.29 -21.21 -20.93
CA ALA A 592 -24.43 -21.60 -21.74
C ALA A 592 -24.05 -22.24 -23.08
N ALA A 593 -22.77 -22.21 -23.43
CA ALA A 593 -22.33 -22.72 -24.72
C ALA A 593 -22.53 -24.23 -24.85
N ALA A 594 -23.22 -24.62 -25.93
CA ALA A 594 -23.44 -25.99 -26.32
C ALA A 594 -22.14 -26.71 -26.69
N ARG A 595 -22.13 -28.02 -26.43
CA ARG A 595 -21.11 -28.99 -26.82
C ARG A 595 -21.70 -29.95 -27.85
N ASP A 596 -20.84 -30.67 -28.56
CA ASP A 596 -21.23 -31.58 -29.64
C ASP A 596 -22.12 -32.74 -29.17
N ASP A 597 -22.07 -33.09 -27.88
CA ASP A 597 -22.89 -34.12 -27.23
C ASP A 597 -24.27 -33.62 -26.78
N GLY A 598 -24.64 -32.37 -27.13
CA GLY A 598 -25.88 -31.72 -26.74
C GLY A 598 -25.88 -31.15 -25.32
N THR A 599 -24.82 -31.37 -24.53
CA THR A 599 -24.67 -30.76 -23.20
C THR A 599 -24.22 -29.31 -23.31
N VAL A 600 -24.34 -28.56 -22.22
CA VAL A 600 -23.76 -27.22 -22.10
C VAL A 600 -22.46 -27.27 -21.31
N THR A 601 -21.63 -26.24 -21.48
CA THR A 601 -20.38 -26.09 -20.71
C THR A 601 -20.65 -26.14 -19.21
N GLY A 602 -21.66 -25.40 -18.74
CA GLY A 602 -22.02 -25.28 -17.33
C GLY A 602 -21.00 -24.50 -16.51
N PHE A 603 -21.31 -24.27 -15.24
CA PHE A 603 -20.36 -23.73 -14.27
C PHE A 603 -19.45 -24.85 -13.74
N ALA A 604 -18.25 -24.50 -13.27
CA ALA A 604 -17.29 -25.45 -12.68
C ALA A 604 -17.65 -25.80 -11.22
N THR A 605 -18.91 -26.16 -11.00
CA THR A 605 -19.52 -26.45 -9.70
C THR A 605 -20.12 -27.87 -9.71
N PRO A 606 -20.35 -28.49 -8.54
CA PRO A 606 -20.97 -29.82 -8.47
C PRO A 606 -22.29 -29.92 -9.23
N THR A 607 -23.16 -28.90 -9.13
CA THR A 607 -24.45 -28.88 -9.84
C THR A 607 -24.36 -28.42 -11.30
N ARG A 608 -23.18 -28.02 -11.79
CA ARG A 608 -22.98 -27.33 -13.08
C ARG A 608 -23.77 -26.02 -13.23
N ARG A 609 -24.23 -25.47 -12.11
CA ARG A 609 -25.02 -24.24 -11.95
C ARG A 609 -24.38 -23.36 -10.88
N VAL A 610 -24.75 -22.09 -10.80
CA VAL A 610 -24.31 -21.23 -9.69
C VAL A 610 -24.91 -21.73 -8.36
N GLU A 611 -24.06 -21.89 -7.35
CA GLU A 611 -24.37 -22.52 -6.07
C GLU A 611 -24.91 -21.48 -5.05
N LEU A 612 -26.22 -21.22 -5.07
CA LEU A 612 -26.87 -20.45 -3.98
C LEU A 612 -26.85 -21.27 -2.68
N TYR A 613 -27.06 -22.59 -2.79
CA TYR A 613 -26.95 -23.57 -1.72
C TYR A 613 -25.80 -24.54 -2.02
N SER A 614 -24.78 -24.64 -1.16
CA SER A 614 -23.56 -25.40 -1.45
C SER A 614 -23.48 -26.72 -0.69
N GLU A 615 -23.75 -27.85 -1.37
CA GLU A 615 -23.55 -29.18 -0.79
C GLU A 615 -22.08 -29.52 -0.54
N LEU A 616 -21.16 -28.90 -1.28
CA LEU A 616 -19.73 -28.99 -1.03
C LEU A 616 -19.42 -28.49 0.39
N MET A 617 -19.93 -27.31 0.75
CA MET A 617 -19.75 -26.75 2.08
C MET A 617 -20.41 -27.61 3.16
N LEU A 618 -21.65 -28.06 2.91
CA LEU A 618 -22.35 -28.97 3.83
C LEU A 618 -21.56 -30.28 4.06
N GLY A 619 -20.97 -30.85 3.02
CA GLY A 619 -20.17 -32.08 3.10
C GLY A 619 -18.93 -31.96 3.98
N HIS A 620 -18.45 -30.73 4.23
CA HIS A 620 -17.35 -30.43 5.14
C HIS A 620 -17.82 -29.81 6.47
N GLY A 621 -19.12 -29.86 6.77
CA GLY A 621 -19.69 -29.39 8.04
C GLY A 621 -19.92 -27.88 8.14
N TYR A 622 -19.85 -27.15 7.03
CA TYR A 622 -20.14 -25.72 6.97
C TYR A 622 -21.60 -25.44 6.58
N ASP A 623 -22.11 -24.24 6.87
CA ASP A 623 -23.45 -23.85 6.43
C ASP A 623 -23.52 -23.77 4.88
N PRO A 624 -24.49 -24.45 4.25
CA PRO A 624 -24.64 -24.44 2.79
C PRO A 624 -25.14 -23.08 2.25
N LEU A 625 -25.79 -22.25 3.06
CA LEU A 625 -26.28 -20.92 2.69
C LEU A 625 -25.40 -19.81 3.29
N PRO A 626 -25.29 -18.65 2.63
CA PRO A 626 -24.62 -17.50 3.24
C PRO A 626 -25.40 -17.01 4.48
N ASP A 627 -24.65 -16.51 5.47
CA ASP A 627 -25.20 -15.86 6.66
C ASP A 627 -24.20 -14.83 7.22
N HIS A 628 -24.68 -13.92 8.07
CA HIS A 628 -23.81 -12.99 8.79
C HIS A 628 -23.32 -13.62 10.09
N VAL A 629 -22.02 -13.90 10.15
CA VAL A 629 -21.33 -14.32 11.37
C VAL A 629 -20.58 -13.12 11.92
N GLU A 630 -20.80 -12.75 13.18
CA GLU A 630 -20.04 -11.67 13.81
C GLU A 630 -18.54 -12.02 13.89
N PRO A 631 -17.62 -11.13 13.48
CA PRO A 631 -16.19 -11.38 13.64
C PRO A 631 -15.86 -11.66 15.12
N ALA A 632 -15.01 -12.66 15.38
CA ALA A 632 -14.67 -13.09 16.74
C ALA A 632 -14.08 -11.97 17.62
N GLY A 633 -13.36 -11.04 17.00
CA GLY A 633 -12.78 -9.87 17.67
C GLY A 633 -13.70 -8.66 17.74
N SER A 634 -14.95 -8.75 17.28
CA SER A 634 -15.88 -7.61 17.21
C SER A 634 -16.51 -7.28 18.57
N PRO A 635 -17.03 -6.05 18.74
CA PRO A 635 -17.77 -5.67 19.95
C PRO A 635 -19.02 -6.51 20.21
N PHE A 636 -19.58 -7.18 19.20
CA PHE A 636 -20.80 -7.98 19.33
C PHE A 636 -20.52 -9.44 19.69
N ALA A 637 -19.35 -9.96 19.32
CA ALA A 637 -18.90 -11.30 19.70
C ALA A 637 -18.21 -11.31 21.07
N ALA A 638 -17.48 -10.24 21.40
CA ALA A 638 -16.67 -10.18 22.62
C ALA A 638 -16.64 -8.76 23.20
N ALA A 639 -17.80 -8.27 23.62
CA ALA A 639 -17.95 -6.97 24.28
C ALA A 639 -17.00 -6.85 25.48
N ASP A 640 -16.21 -5.79 25.49
CA ASP A 640 -15.22 -5.52 26.54
C ASP A 640 -15.09 -4.01 26.70
N GLU A 641 -15.48 -3.50 27.88
CA GLU A 641 -15.44 -2.07 28.18
C GLU A 641 -14.01 -1.50 28.14
N HIS A 642 -12.98 -2.34 28.28
CA HIS A 642 -11.58 -1.93 28.14
C HIS A 642 -11.17 -1.65 26.70
N TYR A 643 -11.88 -2.21 25.71
CA TYR A 643 -11.58 -2.07 24.29
C TYR A 643 -12.84 -1.66 23.49
N PRO A 644 -13.35 -0.43 23.68
CA PRO A 644 -14.66 -0.04 23.17
C PRO A 644 -14.70 0.32 21.68
N LEU A 645 -13.55 0.31 20.99
CA LEU A 645 -13.42 0.74 19.59
C LEU A 645 -13.20 -0.45 18.65
N VAL A 646 -13.55 -0.28 17.38
CA VAL A 646 -13.27 -1.26 16.31
C VAL A 646 -12.05 -0.82 15.51
N LEU A 647 -10.98 -1.60 15.60
CA LEU A 647 -9.78 -1.45 14.81
C LEU A 647 -9.94 -2.12 13.44
N THR A 648 -9.55 -1.38 12.40
CA THR A 648 -9.24 -1.93 11.08
C THR A 648 -7.88 -1.42 10.60
N THR A 649 -7.31 -2.07 9.60
CA THR A 649 -5.98 -1.75 9.07
C THR A 649 -6.04 -1.33 7.61
N ALA A 650 -5.19 -0.37 7.24
CA ALA A 650 -5.10 0.14 5.88
C ALA A 650 -3.66 0.11 5.36
N LYS A 651 -3.53 -0.09 4.04
CA LYS A 651 -2.26 0.05 3.32
C LYS A 651 -2.06 1.52 2.97
N SER A 652 -0.81 1.99 3.02
CA SER A 652 -0.43 3.28 2.44
C SER A 652 -0.41 3.20 0.92
N GLY A 653 -0.85 4.28 0.26
CA GLY A 653 -0.72 4.43 -1.19
C GLY A 653 0.73 4.71 -1.65
N TRP A 654 1.63 5.05 -0.73
CA TRP A 654 2.99 5.49 -1.02
C TRP A 654 4.03 4.38 -0.95
N PHE A 655 3.76 3.31 -0.19
CA PHE A 655 4.66 2.18 -0.01
C PHE A 655 4.10 0.91 -0.65
N VAL A 656 4.95 -0.10 -0.81
CA VAL A 656 4.50 -1.44 -1.20
C VAL A 656 4.63 -2.35 0.01
N HIS A 657 3.48 -2.73 0.60
CA HIS A 657 3.45 -3.58 1.80
C HIS A 657 4.37 -3.05 2.92
N THR A 658 5.37 -3.82 3.32
CA THR A 658 6.35 -3.50 4.37
C THR A 658 7.62 -2.85 3.81
N SER A 659 7.73 -2.69 2.48
CA SER A 659 8.97 -2.33 1.79
C SER A 659 9.01 -0.85 1.39
N TYR A 660 10.23 -0.39 1.06
CA TYR A 660 10.53 0.91 0.47
C TYR A 660 10.21 2.12 1.37
N ARG A 661 10.15 1.91 2.68
CA ARG A 661 10.01 3.00 3.66
C ARG A 661 11.33 3.73 3.89
N HIS A 662 12.46 3.11 3.55
CA HIS A 662 13.78 3.74 3.50
C HIS A 662 14.03 4.65 2.29
N ILE A 663 13.19 4.55 1.24
CA ILE A 663 13.28 5.34 0.01
C ILE A 663 12.76 6.75 0.31
N ALA A 664 13.66 7.74 0.26
CA ALA A 664 13.39 9.10 0.69
C ALA A 664 12.29 9.77 -0.13
N SER A 665 12.29 9.60 -1.47
CA SER A 665 11.24 10.16 -2.34
C SER A 665 9.83 9.68 -1.96
N LEU A 666 9.70 8.43 -1.50
CA LEU A 666 8.44 7.86 -1.02
C LEU A 666 8.15 8.27 0.43
N ARG A 667 9.15 8.21 1.30
CA ARG A 667 9.00 8.48 2.74
C ARG A 667 8.62 9.93 3.03
N ARG A 668 9.06 10.88 2.21
CA ARG A 668 8.63 12.29 2.29
C ARG A 668 7.10 12.44 2.21
N LYS A 669 6.39 11.55 1.51
CA LYS A 669 4.92 11.58 1.36
C LYS A 669 4.16 11.02 2.56
N SER A 670 4.78 10.16 3.37
CA SER A 670 4.22 9.64 4.62
C SER A 670 5.37 9.35 5.60
N PRO A 671 5.83 10.36 6.35
CA PRO A 671 7.09 10.29 7.11
C PRO A 671 7.00 9.45 8.39
N ASP A 672 5.82 9.39 9.00
CA ASP A 672 5.57 8.77 10.30
C ASP A 672 4.41 7.76 10.20
N PRO A 673 4.41 6.68 11.00
CA PRO A 673 3.28 5.76 11.06
C PRO A 673 2.06 6.45 11.63
N ALA A 674 0.89 6.12 11.09
CA ALA A 674 -0.33 6.83 11.43
C ALA A 674 -1.45 5.92 11.93
N VAL A 675 -2.29 6.52 12.77
CA VAL A 675 -3.62 6.04 13.12
C VAL A 675 -4.63 7.14 12.80
N GLU A 676 -5.63 6.81 12.00
CA GLU A 676 -6.72 7.72 11.66
C GLU A 676 -7.88 7.53 12.65
N ILE A 677 -8.39 8.64 13.18
CA ILE A 677 -9.55 8.69 14.08
C ILE A 677 -10.44 9.89 13.74
N SER A 678 -11.71 9.84 14.14
CA SER A 678 -12.59 11.01 13.98
C SER A 678 -12.25 12.14 14.97
N PRO A 679 -12.54 13.42 14.62
CA PRO A 679 -12.40 14.54 15.55
C PRO A 679 -13.19 14.34 16.85
N GLN A 680 -14.35 13.68 16.80
CA GLN A 680 -15.19 13.39 17.96
C GLN A 680 -14.50 12.40 18.92
N LEU A 681 -13.92 11.32 18.38
CA LEU A 681 -13.13 10.38 19.17
C LEU A 681 -11.89 11.07 19.76
N ALA A 682 -11.21 11.89 18.95
CA ALA A 682 -10.03 12.64 19.40
C ALA A 682 -10.37 13.56 20.59
N ALA A 683 -11.47 14.32 20.49
CA ALA A 683 -11.95 15.17 21.58
C ALA A 683 -12.27 14.37 22.86
N ARG A 684 -12.97 13.23 22.75
CA ARG A 684 -13.25 12.36 23.91
C ARG A 684 -12.01 11.78 24.56
N ARG A 685 -10.94 11.55 23.79
CA ARG A 685 -9.68 10.94 24.26
C ARG A 685 -8.59 11.96 24.58
N GLY A 686 -8.87 13.26 24.44
CA GLY A 686 -7.89 14.32 24.65
C GLY A 686 -6.72 14.26 23.67
N LEU A 687 -6.96 13.80 22.44
CA LEU A 687 -5.98 13.70 21.35
C LEU A 687 -6.15 14.87 20.37
N VAL A 688 -5.05 15.31 19.78
CA VAL A 688 -5.05 16.29 18.66
C VAL A 688 -4.26 15.76 17.46
N GLU A 689 -4.44 16.39 16.30
CA GLU A 689 -3.64 16.11 15.09
C GLU A 689 -2.14 16.14 15.41
N GLY A 690 -1.41 15.10 15.01
CA GLY A 690 0.03 15.00 15.22
C GLY A 690 0.48 14.45 16.57
N ASP A 691 -0.43 14.23 17.54
CA ASP A 691 -0.10 13.52 18.78
C ASP A 691 0.41 12.11 18.49
N TRP A 692 1.28 11.59 19.35
CA TRP A 692 1.54 10.16 19.41
C TRP A 692 0.48 9.49 20.30
N ALA A 693 -0.17 8.46 19.77
CA ALA A 693 -1.13 7.65 20.49
C ALA A 693 -0.62 6.22 20.67
N VAL A 694 -1.01 5.62 21.79
CA VAL A 694 -0.88 4.19 22.05
C VAL A 694 -2.21 3.54 21.65
N VAL A 695 -2.17 2.69 20.64
CA VAL A 695 -3.29 1.83 20.24
C VAL A 695 -3.08 0.47 20.91
N GLN A 696 -4.03 0.07 21.75
CA GLN A 696 -3.94 -1.14 22.55
C GLN A 696 -5.03 -2.13 22.15
N THR A 697 -4.64 -3.39 22.00
CA THR A 697 -5.54 -4.53 21.79
C THR A 697 -5.31 -5.54 22.92
N ARG A 698 -6.06 -6.66 22.92
CA ARG A 698 -5.77 -7.82 23.78
C ARG A 698 -4.36 -8.38 23.56
N GLY A 699 -3.78 -8.15 22.39
CA GLY A 699 -2.50 -8.69 21.98
C GLY A 699 -1.28 -7.85 22.33
N GLY A 700 -1.47 -6.62 22.81
CA GLY A 700 -0.39 -5.69 23.15
C GLY A 700 -0.70 -4.25 22.73
N ALA A 701 0.33 -3.42 22.62
CA ALA A 701 0.19 -2.01 22.28
C ALA A 701 1.21 -1.54 21.23
N VAL A 702 0.78 -0.66 20.32
CA VAL A 702 1.65 0.00 19.34
C VAL A 702 1.55 1.52 19.46
N ARG A 703 2.63 2.21 19.07
CA ARG A 703 2.67 3.68 19.02
C ARG A 703 2.51 4.17 17.58
N LEU A 704 1.48 4.98 17.33
CA LEU A 704 1.15 5.54 16.02
C LEU A 704 0.82 7.04 16.15
N LYS A 705 1.07 7.82 15.10
CA LYS A 705 0.78 9.26 15.09
C LYS A 705 -0.67 9.53 14.67
N VAL A 706 -1.38 10.35 15.42
CA VAL A 706 -2.78 10.69 15.17
C VAL A 706 -2.90 11.50 13.89
N ARG A 707 -3.80 11.05 13.00
CA ARG A 707 -4.35 11.81 11.88
C ARG A 707 -5.87 11.91 12.06
N LEU A 708 -6.42 13.11 11.94
CA LEU A 708 -7.85 13.31 12.05
C LEU A 708 -8.53 13.08 10.71
N ASN A 709 -9.61 12.30 10.71
CA ASN A 709 -10.43 12.03 9.55
C ASN A 709 -11.91 12.20 9.92
N ALA A 710 -12.50 13.32 9.51
CA ALA A 710 -13.88 13.68 9.83
C ALA A 710 -14.93 12.72 9.24
N ALA A 711 -14.56 11.94 8.22
CA ALA A 711 -15.45 10.97 7.60
C ALA A 711 -15.60 9.69 8.44
N LEU A 712 -14.68 9.37 9.35
CA LEU A 712 -14.73 8.14 10.14
C LEU A 712 -15.86 8.14 11.17
N ASP A 713 -16.46 6.97 11.40
CA ASP A 713 -17.32 6.73 12.56
C ASP A 713 -16.48 6.84 13.84
N GLU A 714 -17.04 7.44 14.88
CA GLU A 714 -16.32 7.71 16.14
C GLU A 714 -15.99 6.47 16.97
N ARG A 715 -16.50 5.31 16.57
CA ARG A 715 -16.17 4.00 17.16
C ARG A 715 -15.12 3.25 16.34
N VAL A 716 -14.67 3.78 15.20
CA VAL A 716 -13.72 3.11 14.31
C VAL A 716 -12.34 3.78 14.37
N VAL A 717 -11.30 2.94 14.42
CA VAL A 717 -9.89 3.34 14.37
C VAL A 717 -9.23 2.67 13.17
N VAL A 718 -8.51 3.42 12.35
CA VAL A 718 -7.81 2.88 11.16
C VAL A 718 -6.30 3.01 11.33
N ALA A 719 -5.61 1.90 11.56
CA ALA A 719 -4.15 1.89 11.72
C ALA A 719 -3.42 1.60 10.39
N GLU A 720 -2.33 2.32 10.13
CA GLU A 720 -1.48 2.06 8.97
C GLU A 720 -0.59 0.82 9.18
N PHE A 721 -0.60 -0.10 8.21
CA PHE A 721 0.16 -1.34 8.23
C PHE A 721 1.61 -1.18 7.70
N GLY A 722 2.55 -1.96 8.24
CA GLY A 722 3.82 -2.29 7.59
C GLY A 722 5.07 -1.53 8.08
N TRP A 723 5.02 -0.94 9.28
CA TRP A 723 6.07 -0.07 9.81
C TRP A 723 7.12 -0.83 10.63
N TRP A 724 8.38 -0.65 10.26
CA TRP A 724 9.57 -1.19 10.95
C TRP A 724 10.83 -0.42 10.50
N GLU A 725 10.84 -0.04 9.22
CA GLU A 725 12.02 0.50 8.53
C GLU A 725 12.29 1.99 8.82
N ASP A 726 13.58 2.30 8.96
CA ASP A 726 14.17 3.64 9.05
C ASP A 726 14.22 4.35 7.68
N CYS A 727 14.54 5.65 7.68
CA CYS A 727 14.89 6.42 6.49
C CYS A 727 15.97 7.45 6.85
N PRO A 728 17.25 7.04 6.81
CA PRO A 728 18.36 7.92 7.18
C PRO A 728 18.39 9.26 6.43
N PRO A 729 18.12 9.34 5.12
CA PRO A 729 18.13 10.63 4.43
C PRO A 729 17.07 11.64 4.93
N LEU A 730 16.10 11.19 5.73
CA LEU A 730 15.11 12.05 6.40
C LEU A 730 15.23 12.01 7.93
N GLY A 731 16.34 11.51 8.47
CA GLY A 731 16.57 11.44 9.92
C GLY A 731 15.51 10.63 10.67
N ARG A 732 14.91 9.62 10.03
CA ARG A 732 13.90 8.75 10.65
C ARG A 732 14.53 7.45 11.10
N ASP A 733 14.38 7.14 12.37
CA ASP A 733 14.93 5.92 12.96
C ASP A 733 14.06 4.68 12.74
N ARG A 734 14.72 3.53 12.88
CA ARG A 734 14.11 2.20 12.79
C ARG A 734 13.20 2.00 14.00
N SER A 735 12.08 1.29 13.81
CA SER A 735 11.27 0.81 14.93
C SER A 735 11.34 -0.70 15.04
N ALA A 736 11.15 -1.21 16.26
CA ALA A 736 11.05 -2.65 16.49
C ALA A 736 9.93 -3.24 15.61
N ALA A 737 10.19 -4.41 15.02
CA ALA A 737 9.20 -5.13 14.21
C ALA A 737 8.16 -5.85 15.09
N ALA A 738 8.55 -6.19 16.32
CA ALA A 738 7.76 -6.89 17.32
C ALA A 738 8.15 -6.38 18.73
N GLY A 739 7.31 -6.64 19.73
CA GLY A 739 7.61 -6.34 21.14
C GLY A 739 7.51 -4.86 21.52
N THR A 740 8.12 -4.51 22.65
CA THR A 740 8.02 -3.16 23.24
C THR A 740 8.56 -2.08 22.29
N GLY A 741 7.78 -1.02 22.09
CA GLY A 741 8.16 0.10 21.23
C GLY A 741 7.94 -0.14 19.73
N THR A 742 7.30 -1.26 19.36
CA THR A 742 6.91 -1.52 17.98
C THR A 742 5.94 -0.46 17.44
N ARG A 743 6.09 -0.17 16.14
CA ARG A 743 5.17 0.65 15.35
C ARG A 743 4.40 -0.21 14.34
N ASN A 744 4.61 -1.53 14.36
CA ASN A 744 3.93 -2.48 13.49
C ASN A 744 2.60 -2.92 14.12
N ILE A 745 1.47 -2.44 13.59
CA ILE A 745 0.14 -2.82 14.10
C ILE A 745 -0.09 -4.33 14.13
N ASN A 746 0.49 -5.10 13.22
CA ASN A 746 0.31 -6.56 13.20
C ASN A 746 0.99 -7.27 14.39
N ALA A 747 1.93 -6.60 15.07
CA ALA A 747 2.57 -7.16 16.27
C ALA A 747 1.61 -7.30 17.46
N VAL A 748 0.48 -6.60 17.43
CA VAL A 748 -0.55 -6.64 18.49
C VAL A 748 -1.85 -7.27 17.99
N LEU A 749 -1.87 -7.82 16.78
CA LEU A 749 -3.02 -8.55 16.24
C LEU A 749 -2.74 -10.04 16.29
N HIS A 750 -3.67 -10.78 16.89
CA HIS A 750 -3.50 -12.20 17.19
C HIS A 750 -4.24 -13.10 16.17
N ASP A 751 -3.82 -14.35 16.02
CA ASP A 751 -4.34 -15.35 15.07
C ASP A 751 -4.96 -16.55 15.78
N ASP A 752 -5.29 -16.37 17.07
CA ASP A 752 -5.97 -17.35 17.92
C ASP A 752 -7.31 -17.79 17.31
N ALA A 753 -8.05 -16.83 16.74
CA ALA A 753 -9.24 -17.08 15.93
C ALA A 753 -8.91 -16.87 14.45
N ARG A 754 -9.50 -17.70 13.58
CA ARG A 754 -9.37 -17.59 12.12
C ARG A 754 -10.67 -18.03 11.44
N ASP A 755 -10.86 -17.60 10.20
CA ASP A 755 -11.97 -18.08 9.37
C ASP A 755 -11.86 -19.59 9.15
N PRO A 756 -12.94 -20.37 9.40
CA PRO A 756 -12.87 -21.83 9.49
C PRO A 756 -12.73 -22.54 8.14
N VAL A 757 -12.87 -21.81 7.03
CA VAL A 757 -12.70 -22.34 5.67
C VAL A 757 -11.34 -21.93 5.12
N SER A 758 -11.01 -20.64 5.23
CA SER A 758 -9.83 -20.04 4.58
C SER A 758 -8.59 -19.94 5.45
N GLY A 759 -8.75 -20.01 6.77
CA GLY A 759 -7.73 -19.64 7.72
C GLY A 759 -7.44 -18.14 7.80
N SER A 760 -8.27 -17.27 7.21
CA SER A 760 -8.12 -15.81 7.28
C SER A 760 -8.04 -15.31 8.72
N VAL A 761 -7.02 -14.49 8.98
CA VAL A 761 -6.67 -13.99 10.32
C VAL A 761 -7.26 -12.59 10.58
N PRO A 762 -7.68 -12.27 11.81
CA PRO A 762 -8.35 -11.00 12.15
C PRO A 762 -7.36 -9.83 12.26
N LEU A 763 -6.84 -9.39 11.11
CA LEU A 763 -6.09 -8.12 11.03
C LEU A 763 -7.01 -6.90 10.94
N ARG A 764 -8.33 -7.14 10.95
CA ARG A 764 -9.42 -6.17 10.89
C ARG A 764 -10.58 -6.66 11.75
N ALA A 765 -11.50 -5.74 12.05
CA ALA A 765 -12.67 -5.98 12.88
C ALA A 765 -12.32 -6.53 14.28
N THR A 766 -11.29 -5.96 14.89
CA THR A 766 -10.78 -6.35 16.21
C THR A 766 -11.00 -5.21 17.20
N VAL A 767 -11.43 -5.50 18.41
CA VAL A 767 -11.60 -4.50 19.47
C VAL A 767 -10.26 -3.87 19.88
N CYS A 768 -10.26 -2.57 20.12
CA CYS A 768 -9.10 -1.84 20.62
C CYS A 768 -9.49 -0.68 21.56
N ASP A 769 -8.46 -0.10 22.18
CA ASP A 769 -8.51 1.20 22.84
C ASP A 769 -7.41 2.12 22.28
N ILE A 770 -7.61 3.42 22.44
CA ILE A 770 -6.63 4.43 22.06
C ILE A 770 -6.48 5.48 23.15
N ARG A 771 -5.23 5.79 23.49
CA ARG A 771 -4.88 6.82 24.47
C ARG A 771 -3.68 7.64 24.03
N ARG A 772 -3.58 8.86 24.54
CA ARG A 772 -2.42 9.73 24.30
C ARG A 772 -1.16 9.15 24.92
N ASP A 773 -0.06 9.17 24.18
CA ASP A 773 1.29 8.98 24.73
C ASP A 773 1.79 10.33 25.25
N ALA A 774 1.65 10.56 26.57
CA ALA A 774 1.99 11.84 27.18
C ALA A 774 3.47 12.22 27.03
N ILE A 775 4.37 11.23 26.97
CA ILE A 775 5.82 11.46 26.85
C ILE A 775 6.14 11.82 25.40
N ALA A 776 5.71 10.98 24.45
CA ALA A 776 5.99 11.21 23.03
C ALA A 776 5.24 12.43 22.47
N SER A 777 4.12 12.81 23.09
CA SER A 777 3.31 13.97 22.69
C SER A 777 3.56 15.21 23.56
N ARG A 778 4.64 15.22 24.35
CA ARG A 778 4.98 16.37 25.20
C ARG A 778 5.07 17.63 24.35
N GLY A 779 4.34 18.68 24.73
CA GLY A 779 4.37 19.98 24.07
C GLY A 779 3.76 20.04 22.67
N VAL A 780 3.26 18.93 22.13
CA VAL A 780 2.53 18.91 20.85
C VAL A 780 1.26 19.76 20.96
N TRP A 781 0.99 20.57 19.94
CA TRP A 781 -0.24 21.36 19.82
C TRP A 781 -0.79 21.28 18.39
N SER A 782 -2.03 21.70 18.19
CA SER A 782 -2.64 21.84 16.87
C SER A 782 -3.03 23.29 16.60
N GLY A 783 -3.03 23.69 15.33
CA GLY A 783 -3.37 25.06 14.93
C GLY A 783 -2.31 26.09 15.34
N GLN A 784 -2.76 27.22 15.86
CA GLN A 784 -1.91 28.36 16.26
C GLN A 784 -1.73 28.39 17.78
N ARG A 785 -0.50 28.68 18.25
CA ARG A 785 -0.17 28.91 19.66
C ARG A 785 0.57 30.23 19.81
N ARG A 786 0.29 30.95 20.89
CA ARG A 786 0.93 32.26 21.19
C ARG A 786 2.27 32.07 21.89
N PHE A 787 3.23 32.90 21.52
CA PHE A 787 4.59 32.96 22.02
C PHE A 787 4.96 34.40 22.31
N VAL A 788 5.96 34.60 23.16
CA VAL A 788 6.59 35.88 23.44
C VAL A 788 8.06 35.84 23.05
N VAL A 789 8.59 36.96 22.57
CA VAL A 789 10.03 37.10 22.31
C VAL A 789 10.75 37.15 23.66
N GLY A 790 11.42 36.05 24.03
CA GLY A 790 12.23 35.95 25.24
C GLY A 790 13.66 36.46 25.06
N GLY A 791 14.19 36.40 23.84
CA GLY A 791 15.53 36.84 23.51
C GLY A 791 15.63 37.38 22.08
N ARG A 792 16.48 38.39 21.88
CA ARG A 792 16.74 39.03 20.58
C ARG A 792 18.24 39.31 20.46
N ARG A 793 18.88 38.79 19.42
CA ARG A 793 20.33 38.94 19.18
C ARG A 793 20.64 39.20 17.72
N THR A 794 21.61 40.06 17.45
CA THR A 794 22.06 40.35 16.08
C THR A 794 23.15 39.36 15.70
N GLU A 795 22.92 38.55 14.66
CA GLU A 795 23.85 37.50 14.23
C GLU A 795 24.84 37.97 13.15
N ALA A 796 24.42 38.91 12.29
CA ALA A 796 25.28 39.59 11.31
C ALA A 796 24.50 40.72 10.64
N GLY A 797 25.04 41.93 10.54
CA GLY A 797 24.45 43.03 9.77
C GLY A 797 22.95 43.22 10.01
N ASN A 798 22.13 42.75 9.06
CA ASN A 798 20.67 42.77 9.07
C ASN A 798 20.01 41.40 9.36
N VAL A 799 20.68 40.51 10.09
CA VAL A 799 20.17 39.22 10.56
C VAL A 799 19.97 39.28 12.07
N VAL A 800 18.73 39.05 12.50
CA VAL A 800 18.35 39.02 13.92
C VAL A 800 17.78 37.65 14.25
N ALA A 801 18.29 37.02 15.31
CA ALA A 801 17.75 35.80 15.86
C ALA A 801 16.85 36.11 17.07
N PHE A 802 15.78 35.33 17.18
CA PHE A 802 14.75 35.43 18.20
C PHE A 802 14.62 34.10 18.94
N ASP A 803 14.54 34.18 20.26
CA ASP A 803 14.21 33.07 21.13
C ASP A 803 12.75 33.22 21.56
N LEU A 804 11.91 32.26 21.17
CA LEU A 804 10.46 32.32 21.30
C LEU A 804 9.98 31.39 22.42
N LEU A 805 9.48 32.00 23.49
CA LEU A 805 8.94 31.30 24.66
C LEU A 805 7.42 31.15 24.54
N PRO A 806 6.85 30.00 24.88
CA PRO A 806 5.40 29.84 24.84
C PRO A 806 4.75 30.76 25.88
N HIS A 807 3.76 31.56 25.45
CA HIS A 807 3.12 32.56 26.33
C HIS A 807 2.44 31.91 27.56
N ASP A 808 1.98 30.68 27.41
CA ASP A 808 1.34 29.88 28.47
C ASP A 808 2.34 29.13 29.38
N ASN A 809 3.66 29.29 29.16
CA ASN A 809 4.74 28.54 29.83
C ASN A 809 4.61 27.00 29.72
N GLY A 810 3.80 26.50 28.77
CA GLY A 810 3.63 25.07 28.56
C GLY A 810 4.83 24.45 27.81
N PRO A 811 4.99 23.12 27.84
CA PRO A 811 6.12 22.45 27.19
C PRO A 811 6.14 22.64 25.66
N LEU A 812 7.31 22.46 25.08
CA LEU A 812 7.53 22.44 23.63
C LEU A 812 7.84 21.01 23.14
N PRO A 813 7.46 20.68 21.89
CA PRO A 813 7.72 19.37 21.33
C PRO A 813 9.16 19.24 20.86
N ASP A 814 9.66 18.02 20.87
CA ASP A 814 10.90 17.69 20.17
C ASP A 814 10.71 17.89 18.67
N PHE A 815 11.75 18.33 17.98
CA PHE A 815 11.75 18.50 16.53
C PHE A 815 13.04 17.96 15.93
N LEU A 816 12.99 17.55 14.66
CA LEU A 816 14.17 17.14 13.93
C LEU A 816 14.92 18.36 13.39
N PRO A 817 16.27 18.33 13.36
CA PRO A 817 17.04 19.37 12.71
C PRO A 817 16.56 19.68 11.30
N GLY A 818 16.58 20.96 10.93
CA GLY A 818 16.10 21.44 9.64
C GLY A 818 14.58 21.61 9.51
N GLN A 819 13.79 21.20 10.51
CA GLN A 819 12.38 21.59 10.59
C GLN A 819 12.21 23.11 10.79
N HIS A 820 11.04 23.60 10.38
CA HIS A 820 10.66 25.01 10.45
C HIS A 820 9.36 25.20 11.22
N VAL A 821 9.11 26.42 11.67
CA VAL A 821 7.81 26.86 12.19
C VAL A 821 7.20 27.91 11.26
N MET A 822 5.89 27.87 11.09
CA MET A 822 5.15 28.98 10.48
C MET A 822 4.94 30.05 11.54
N THR A 823 5.49 31.22 11.30
CA THR A 823 5.33 32.41 12.14
C THR A 823 4.23 33.31 11.59
N SER A 824 3.54 34.05 12.46
CA SER A 824 2.55 35.09 12.13
C SER A 824 2.49 36.10 13.28
N LEU A 825 2.15 37.36 13.00
CA LEU A 825 1.87 38.33 14.05
C LEU A 825 0.42 38.16 14.56
N PRO A 826 0.13 38.48 15.83
CA PRO A 826 -1.24 38.44 16.34
C PRO A 826 -2.21 39.23 15.47
N GLY A 827 -3.32 38.62 15.08
CA GLY A 827 -4.32 39.23 14.19
C GLY A 827 -3.95 39.31 12.70
N SER A 828 -2.73 38.92 12.32
CA SER A 828 -2.32 38.83 10.91
C SER A 828 -2.76 37.51 10.29
N ARG A 829 -3.26 37.57 9.04
CA ARG A 829 -3.49 36.37 8.21
C ARG A 829 -2.24 35.95 7.43
N GLU A 830 -1.22 36.80 7.37
CA GLU A 830 0.05 36.52 6.72
C GLU A 830 1.00 35.77 7.66
N GLY A 831 1.61 34.71 7.16
CA GLY A 831 2.61 33.95 7.89
C GLY A 831 3.74 33.44 7.01
N ARG A 832 4.93 33.28 7.60
CA ARG A 832 6.15 32.86 6.90
C ARG A 832 6.89 31.77 7.67
N ALA A 833 7.44 30.81 6.94
CA ALA A 833 8.26 29.73 7.49
C ALA A 833 9.65 30.24 7.84
N TYR A 834 10.14 29.86 9.03
CA TYR A 834 11.53 30.04 9.44
C TYR A 834 12.06 28.75 10.04
N SER A 835 13.22 28.30 9.57
CA SER A 835 13.92 27.16 10.15
C SER A 835 14.22 27.39 11.61
N LEU A 836 14.06 26.34 12.40
CA LEU A 836 14.53 26.33 13.77
C LEU A 836 16.07 26.27 13.75
N THR A 837 16.71 27.06 14.61
CA THR A 837 18.19 27.16 14.67
C THR A 837 18.78 26.51 15.92
N GLY A 838 17.95 26.25 16.93
CA GLY A 838 18.37 25.65 18.19
C GLY A 838 18.38 24.12 18.16
N PRO A 839 18.80 23.48 19.27
CA PRO A 839 18.78 22.03 19.41
C PRO A 839 17.36 21.48 19.51
N GLY A 840 17.14 20.32 18.88
CA GLY A 840 15.80 19.73 18.68
C GLY A 840 15.25 18.86 19.82
N ASP A 841 16.08 18.45 20.77
CA ASP A 841 15.72 17.54 21.87
C ASP A 841 15.36 18.32 23.15
N THR A 842 14.13 18.14 23.61
CA THR A 842 13.57 18.81 24.81
C THR A 842 13.83 20.33 24.82
N PRO A 843 13.37 21.06 23.78
CA PRO A 843 13.64 22.49 23.70
C PRO A 843 12.94 23.25 24.82
N GLY A 844 13.69 24.09 25.54
CA GLY A 844 13.11 25.09 26.46
C GLY A 844 12.60 26.34 25.74
N VAL A 845 13.03 26.55 24.49
CA VAL A 845 12.70 27.70 23.65
C VAL A 845 12.76 27.30 22.18
N LEU A 846 11.95 27.92 21.31
CA LEU A 846 12.10 27.77 19.86
C LEU A 846 12.86 28.97 19.31
N SER A 847 14.04 28.72 18.71
CA SER A 847 14.86 29.79 18.15
C SER A 847 14.76 29.85 16.63
N ILE A 848 14.60 31.05 16.08
CA ILE A 848 14.60 31.33 14.63
C ILE A 848 15.55 32.48 14.31
N ALA A 849 16.00 32.60 13.07
CA ALA A 849 16.73 33.78 12.60
C ALA A 849 16.15 34.35 11.31
N VAL A 850 16.06 35.69 11.28
CA VAL A 850 15.38 36.46 10.25
C VAL A 850 16.38 37.40 9.60
N LYS A 851 16.43 37.43 8.27
CA LYS A 851 17.15 38.44 7.49
C LYS A 851 16.18 39.54 7.07
N GLY A 852 16.44 40.79 7.46
CA GLY A 852 15.70 41.99 7.07
C GLY A 852 16.26 42.62 5.80
N ARG A 853 15.76 43.80 5.39
CA ARG A 853 16.37 44.60 4.30
C ARG A 853 17.52 45.47 4.81
N PHE A 854 18.46 45.83 3.95
CA PHE A 854 19.40 46.93 4.23
C PHE A 854 18.70 48.27 3.99
N VAL A 855 18.94 49.25 4.86
CA VAL A 855 18.29 50.58 4.81
C VAL A 855 18.69 51.39 3.56
N ASP A 856 19.81 51.04 2.91
CA ASP A 856 20.39 51.77 1.75
C ASP A 856 20.00 51.22 0.35
N GLU A 857 19.22 50.13 0.25
CA GLU A 857 18.79 49.61 -1.06
C GLU A 857 17.53 50.34 -1.54
N THR A 858 17.71 51.33 -2.43
CA THR A 858 16.63 52.02 -3.16
C THR A 858 15.96 51.09 -4.17
N ARG A 859 15.12 50.15 -3.70
CA ARG A 859 14.01 49.58 -4.47
C ARG A 859 12.73 50.24 -3.97
N SER A 860 11.89 50.71 -4.90
CA SER A 860 10.73 51.57 -4.66
C SER A 860 9.94 51.20 -3.41
N SER A 861 9.67 52.22 -2.61
CA SER A 861 8.99 52.26 -1.31
C SER A 861 7.52 51.79 -1.31
N ASP A 862 7.04 51.10 -2.35
CA ASP A 862 5.60 50.89 -2.59
C ASP A 862 5.10 49.49 -2.21
N ALA A 863 5.82 48.73 -1.36
CA ALA A 863 5.35 47.44 -0.84
C ALA A 863 5.18 47.51 0.70
N PRO A 864 4.01 47.95 1.22
CA PRO A 864 3.79 48.19 2.67
C PRO A 864 3.70 46.93 3.57
N PHE A 865 4.00 45.74 3.04
CA PHE A 865 3.64 44.46 3.66
C PHE A 865 4.77 43.41 3.60
N PHE A 866 5.95 43.74 4.14
CA PHE A 866 7.05 42.77 4.21
C PHE A 866 7.27 42.24 5.62
N MET A 867 6.83 41.00 5.85
CA MET A 867 6.87 40.34 7.15
C MET A 867 8.24 40.32 7.85
N PRO A 868 9.38 40.13 7.14
CA PRO A 868 10.70 40.24 7.77
C PRO A 868 10.94 41.59 8.45
N ASP A 869 10.54 42.70 7.83
CA ASP A 869 10.77 44.04 8.40
C ASP A 869 9.90 44.25 9.65
N ARG A 870 8.69 43.67 9.68
CA ARG A 870 7.85 43.68 10.89
C ARG A 870 8.43 42.83 12.02
N LEU A 871 8.98 41.65 11.71
CA LEU A 871 9.65 40.82 12.72
C LEU A 871 10.89 41.49 13.28
N HIS A 872 11.66 42.23 12.46
CA HIS A 872 12.80 43.02 12.92
C HIS A 872 12.41 44.12 13.94
N GLY A 873 11.18 44.62 13.84
CA GLY A 873 10.61 45.58 14.78
C GLY A 873 10.20 45.00 16.14
N LEU A 874 10.16 43.67 16.29
CA LEU A 874 9.81 43.04 17.57
C LEU A 874 10.90 43.26 18.62
N ALA A 875 10.47 43.65 19.81
CA ALA A 875 11.26 43.73 21.02
C ALA A 875 11.02 42.52 21.94
N VAL A 876 11.90 42.34 22.93
CA VAL A 876 11.68 41.36 24.00
C VAL A 876 10.37 41.70 24.72
N GLY A 877 9.50 40.71 24.88
CA GLY A 877 8.15 40.85 25.43
C GLY A 877 7.03 40.92 24.39
N ASP A 878 7.33 41.19 23.12
CA ASP A 878 6.31 41.23 22.08
C ASP A 878 5.77 39.83 21.73
N GLU A 879 4.51 39.79 21.29
CA GLU A 879 3.81 38.55 20.93
C GLU A 879 4.06 38.11 19.48
N ILE A 880 4.15 36.80 19.29
CA ILE A 880 4.19 36.13 17.99
C ILE A 880 3.35 34.85 18.04
N VAL A 881 2.81 34.43 16.91
CA VAL A 881 1.97 33.23 16.80
C VAL A 881 2.66 32.20 15.93
N LEU A 882 2.78 30.97 16.44
CA LEU A 882 3.44 29.85 15.77
C LEU A 882 2.47 28.69 15.48
N LYS A 883 2.67 28.03 14.34
CA LYS A 883 2.21 26.64 14.14
C LYS A 883 3.28 25.63 14.60
N PRO A 884 2.91 24.36 14.86
CA PRO A 884 3.86 23.33 15.29
C PRO A 884 5.05 23.17 14.35
N PRO A 885 6.22 22.72 14.84
CA PRO A 885 7.34 22.35 13.99
C PRO A 885 6.92 21.37 12.89
N ALA A 886 7.31 21.69 11.66
CA ALA A 886 6.98 20.92 10.47
C ALA A 886 8.17 20.87 9.51
N GLY A 887 8.05 20.10 8.43
CA GLY A 887 9.09 19.96 7.41
C GLY A 887 9.74 18.58 7.38
N ILE A 888 10.28 18.27 6.20
CA ILE A 888 10.90 16.99 5.82
C ILE A 888 12.36 17.15 5.37
N PHE A 889 12.89 18.38 5.40
CA PHE A 889 14.31 18.67 5.21
C PHE A 889 15.03 18.37 6.52
N THR A 890 15.18 17.08 6.82
CA THR A 890 15.63 16.62 8.14
C THR A 890 16.92 15.82 8.02
N PRO A 891 18.09 16.49 7.90
CA PRO A 891 19.38 15.81 7.79
C PRO A 891 19.61 14.86 8.98
N PRO A 892 20.13 13.65 8.74
CA PRO A 892 20.34 12.68 9.81
C PRO A 892 21.44 13.11 10.76
N LEU A 893 21.28 12.76 12.03
CA LEU A 893 22.34 12.87 13.04
C LEU A 893 23.22 11.62 13.08
N LYS A 894 22.72 10.49 12.59
CA LYS A 894 23.34 9.16 12.64
C LYS A 894 23.33 8.51 11.25
N GLY A 895 24.35 7.72 10.94
CA GLY A 895 24.37 6.89 9.73
C GLY A 895 25.75 6.77 9.10
N PRO A 896 25.91 5.88 8.10
CA PRO A 896 27.23 5.54 7.56
C PRO A 896 27.73 6.49 6.46
N ARG A 897 26.88 7.41 5.97
CA ARG A 897 27.17 8.27 4.80
C ARG A 897 27.62 9.66 5.26
N PRO A 898 28.61 10.27 4.59
CA PRO A 898 29.01 11.64 4.87
C PRO A 898 27.91 12.64 4.47
N LEU A 899 27.89 13.80 5.11
CA LEU A 899 26.96 14.89 4.81
C LEU A 899 27.68 16.04 4.12
N VAL A 900 27.01 16.67 3.15
CA VAL A 900 27.46 17.92 2.52
C VAL A 900 26.36 18.96 2.69
N PHE A 901 26.67 20.05 3.36
CA PHE A 901 25.77 21.18 3.57
C PHE A 901 26.20 22.34 2.68
N LEU A 902 25.31 22.81 1.81
CA LEU A 902 25.52 23.96 0.95
C LEU A 902 24.56 25.08 1.37
N ALA A 903 25.12 26.18 1.87
CA ALA A 903 24.35 27.30 2.38
C ALA A 903 24.70 28.61 1.67
N ALA A 904 23.71 29.48 1.46
CA ALA A 904 23.93 30.87 1.05
C ALA A 904 23.29 31.85 2.03
N GLY A 905 24.10 32.75 2.60
CA GLY A 905 23.66 33.76 3.58
C GLY A 905 22.89 33.13 4.75
N ILE A 906 21.64 33.55 4.95
CA ILE A 906 20.77 33.06 6.03
C ILE A 906 20.26 31.62 5.82
N GLY A 907 20.49 31.03 4.64
CA GLY A 907 20.23 29.62 4.37
C GLY A 907 21.03 28.66 5.27
N ILE A 908 21.96 29.16 6.07
CA ILE A 908 22.68 28.38 7.10
C ILE A 908 21.79 27.87 8.24
N THR A 909 20.61 28.47 8.43
CA THR A 909 19.75 28.25 9.61
C THR A 909 19.34 26.80 9.89
N PRO A 910 18.95 25.95 8.91
CA PRO A 910 18.71 24.52 9.15
C PRO A 910 19.94 23.78 9.69
N PHE A 911 21.13 24.14 9.20
CA PHE A 911 22.38 23.48 9.55
C PHE A 911 22.87 23.88 10.93
N MET A 912 22.54 25.08 11.41
CA MET A 912 22.78 25.46 12.80
C MET A 912 22.06 24.50 13.75
N SER A 913 20.77 24.25 13.53
CA SER A 913 20.01 23.30 14.37
C SER A 913 20.59 21.88 14.31
N HIS A 914 21.07 21.45 13.13
CA HIS A 914 21.73 20.15 12.99
C HIS A 914 22.99 20.05 13.84
N LEU A 915 23.91 21.01 13.69
CA LEU A 915 25.18 21.01 14.42
C LEU A 915 24.96 21.12 15.94
N GLU A 916 24.04 21.97 16.39
CA GLU A 916 23.67 22.11 17.81
C GLU A 916 23.10 20.81 18.38
N THR A 917 22.22 20.14 17.64
CA THR A 917 21.61 18.88 18.08
C THR A 917 22.64 17.74 18.03
N LEU A 918 23.54 17.74 17.05
CA LEU A 918 24.59 16.72 16.90
C LEU A 918 25.53 16.67 18.11
N GLN A 919 25.82 17.82 18.73
CA GLN A 919 26.64 17.87 19.95
C GLN A 919 26.05 17.06 21.11
N ARG A 920 24.73 16.85 21.12
CA ARG A 920 24.02 16.08 22.14
C ARG A 920 23.94 14.58 21.83
N VAL A 921 24.34 14.18 20.62
CA VAL A 921 24.45 12.77 20.23
C VAL A 921 25.81 12.22 20.62
N ALA A 922 25.85 11.00 21.16
CA ALA A 922 27.09 10.32 21.51
C ALA A 922 28.00 10.18 20.28
N ARG A 923 29.29 10.45 20.44
CA ARG A 923 30.23 10.59 19.30
C ARG A 923 30.25 9.36 18.38
N GLN A 924 30.21 8.16 18.95
CA GLN A 924 30.20 6.91 18.18
C GLN A 924 28.95 6.68 17.33
N ASP A 925 27.86 7.39 17.62
CA ASP A 925 26.60 7.27 16.88
C ASP A 925 26.47 8.32 15.76
N ARG A 926 27.34 9.35 15.76
CA ARG A 926 27.24 10.48 14.83
C ARG A 926 27.53 10.04 13.39
N VAL A 927 27.03 10.81 12.44
CA VAL A 927 27.51 10.75 11.05
C VAL A 927 29.04 10.90 11.00
N PRO A 928 29.72 10.21 10.06
CA PRO A 928 31.17 10.10 10.09
C PRO A 928 31.91 11.40 9.71
N GLU A 929 31.29 12.23 8.87
CA GLU A 929 31.93 13.43 8.32
C GLU A 929 30.86 14.40 7.78
N ILE A 930 31.08 15.69 8.02
CA ILE A 930 30.22 16.79 7.57
C ILE A 930 31.09 17.85 6.87
N LEU A 931 30.83 18.10 5.59
CA LEU A 931 31.41 19.22 4.86
C LEU A 931 30.39 20.35 4.74
N LEU A 932 30.66 21.50 5.36
CA LEU A 932 29.83 22.69 5.24
C LEU A 932 30.50 23.72 4.32
N LEU A 933 29.87 24.01 3.18
CA LEU A 933 30.25 25.08 2.26
C LEU A 933 29.25 26.23 2.37
N HIS A 934 29.71 27.39 2.83
CA HIS A 934 28.84 28.54 3.11
C HIS A 934 29.22 29.77 2.31
N GLY A 935 28.35 30.23 1.43
CA GLY A 935 28.54 31.47 0.66
C GLY A 935 27.98 32.69 1.39
N CYS A 936 28.82 33.68 1.64
CA CYS A 936 28.45 34.98 2.20
C CYS A 936 29.00 36.12 1.32
N ARG A 937 28.48 37.35 1.50
CA ARG A 937 29.01 38.51 0.76
C ARG A 937 30.33 38.99 1.37
N SER A 938 30.36 39.17 2.69
CA SER A 938 31.51 39.61 3.48
C SER A 938 31.32 39.21 4.94
N SER A 939 32.28 39.52 5.82
CA SER A 939 32.12 39.35 7.27
C SER A 939 30.89 40.06 7.85
N ARG A 940 30.48 41.20 7.26
CA ARG A 940 29.27 41.94 7.70
C ARG A 940 27.98 41.16 7.50
N GLU A 941 27.97 40.22 6.56
CA GLU A 941 26.80 39.41 6.18
C GLU A 941 27.03 37.90 6.41
N HIS A 942 27.89 37.55 7.37
CA HIS A 942 28.18 36.17 7.75
C HIS A 942 27.44 35.80 9.05
N PRO A 943 26.17 35.36 8.98
CA PRO A 943 25.40 35.02 10.17
C PRO A 943 26.02 33.85 10.92
N PHE A 944 25.99 33.90 12.26
CA PHE A 944 26.51 32.87 13.16
C PHE A 944 28.03 32.62 13.06
N ALA A 945 28.82 33.54 12.51
CA ALA A 945 30.25 33.33 12.29
C ALA A 945 31.01 32.85 13.55
N GLN A 946 30.77 33.49 14.69
CA GLN A 946 31.38 33.09 15.97
C GLN A 946 30.89 31.71 16.40
N ARG A 947 29.57 31.48 16.37
CA ARG A 947 28.99 30.20 16.82
C ARG A 947 29.44 29.02 15.95
N LEU A 948 29.60 29.23 14.64
CA LEU A 948 30.14 28.23 13.72
C LEU A 948 31.59 27.86 14.06
N ALA A 949 32.41 28.82 14.48
CA ALA A 949 33.78 28.53 14.93
C ALA A 949 33.77 27.70 16.22
N GLU A 950 32.93 28.04 17.19
CA GLU A 950 32.76 27.26 18.42
C GLU A 950 32.26 25.82 18.16
N LEU A 951 31.33 25.67 17.21
CA LEU A 951 30.80 24.36 16.81
C LEU A 951 31.87 23.52 16.09
N GLU A 952 32.72 24.13 15.26
CA GLU A 952 33.84 23.48 14.57
C GLU A 952 34.87 22.96 15.58
N ASP A 953 35.26 23.76 16.57
CA ASP A 953 36.19 23.35 17.64
C ASP A 953 35.66 22.17 18.47
N ALA A 954 34.34 22.11 18.66
CA ALA A 954 33.67 21.09 19.47
C ALA A 954 33.17 19.87 18.66
N THR A 955 33.24 19.90 17.33
CA THR A 955 32.69 18.86 16.44
C THR A 955 33.75 18.37 15.47
N PRO A 956 34.54 17.34 15.84
CA PRO A 956 35.61 16.82 15.00
C PRO A 956 35.15 16.31 13.63
N GLU A 957 33.87 15.95 13.50
CA GLU A 957 33.26 15.50 12.26
C GLU A 957 33.00 16.66 11.28
N LEU A 958 33.01 17.92 11.73
CA LEU A 958 32.70 19.09 10.93
C LEU A 958 33.97 19.69 10.30
N LYS A 959 33.94 19.80 8.97
CA LYS A 959 34.87 20.62 8.19
C LYS A 959 34.10 21.74 7.51
N ARG A 960 34.47 22.99 7.79
CA ARG A 960 33.80 24.16 7.22
C ARG A 960 34.70 24.92 6.25
N VAL A 961 34.10 25.42 5.18
CA VAL A 961 34.70 26.43 4.29
C VAL A 961 33.66 27.51 4.00
N THR A 962 33.98 28.76 4.32
CA THR A 962 33.12 29.91 4.04
C THR A 962 33.74 30.76 2.93
N PHE A 963 32.95 31.09 1.92
CA PHE A 963 33.35 31.87 0.76
C PHE A 963 32.77 33.29 0.83
N TYR A 964 33.63 34.31 0.74
CA TYR A 964 33.20 35.71 0.63
C TYR A 964 33.25 36.17 -0.83
N SER A 965 32.09 36.47 -1.41
CA SER A 965 31.99 36.90 -2.80
C SER A 965 32.39 38.36 -3.02
N ALA A 966 32.39 39.16 -1.95
CA ALA A 966 32.74 40.59 -1.94
C ALA A 966 33.36 40.97 -0.58
N PRO A 967 34.55 40.42 -0.25
CA PRO A 967 35.20 40.63 1.04
C PRO A 967 35.51 42.12 1.27
N LEU A 968 35.39 42.55 2.53
CA LEU A 968 35.79 43.90 2.95
C LEU A 968 37.31 43.99 3.07
N ALA A 969 37.85 45.20 3.09
CA ALA A 969 39.29 45.40 3.24
C ALA A 969 39.86 44.80 4.53
N GLN A 970 39.05 44.72 5.60
CA GLN A 970 39.41 44.07 6.86
C GLN A 970 39.22 42.54 6.88
N ASP A 971 38.64 41.95 5.84
CA ASP A 971 38.38 40.51 5.81
C ASP A 971 39.67 39.76 5.48
N HIS A 972 40.22 39.07 6.48
CA HIS A 972 41.36 38.17 6.28
C HIS A 972 40.89 36.86 5.64
N VAL A 973 40.74 36.91 4.31
CA VAL A 973 40.43 35.76 3.46
C VAL A 973 41.70 34.96 3.14
N ASP A 974 41.53 33.68 2.80
CA ASP A 974 42.61 32.75 2.42
C ASP A 974 43.55 32.32 3.58
N CYS A 975 43.17 32.63 4.82
CA CYS A 975 43.67 31.99 6.04
C CYS A 975 42.57 31.16 6.73
N GLY A 976 42.91 29.94 7.18
CA GLY A 976 41.97 29.07 7.90
C GLY A 976 40.79 28.61 7.01
N PRO A 977 39.53 28.67 7.48
CA PRO A 977 38.34 28.21 6.73
C PRO A 977 37.73 29.26 5.79
N LEU A 978 38.27 30.49 5.72
CA LEU A 978 37.76 31.57 4.88
C LEU A 978 38.42 31.58 3.50
N ARG A 979 37.63 31.75 2.43
CA ARG A 979 38.10 31.83 1.03
C ARG A 979 37.45 32.99 0.29
N THR A 980 38.14 33.52 -0.71
CA THR A 980 37.57 34.51 -1.63
C THR A 980 36.80 33.83 -2.78
N GLY A 981 35.64 34.36 -3.16
CA GLY A 981 34.89 33.94 -4.35
C GLY A 981 33.52 33.31 -4.07
N ARG A 982 33.07 32.45 -4.99
CA ARG A 982 31.84 31.64 -4.85
C ARG A 982 32.20 30.24 -4.33
N LEU A 983 31.19 29.44 -3.97
CA LEU A 983 31.40 28.06 -3.50
C LEU A 983 32.23 27.27 -4.52
N ASP A 984 33.26 26.59 -4.01
CA ASP A 984 34.07 25.64 -4.77
C ASP A 984 33.57 24.21 -4.51
N LEU A 985 32.86 23.65 -5.49
CA LEU A 985 32.32 22.29 -5.41
C LEU A 985 33.36 21.20 -5.71
N GLU A 986 34.58 21.54 -6.12
CA GLU A 986 35.67 20.56 -6.20
C GLU A 986 35.95 19.92 -4.83
N LEU A 987 35.67 20.65 -3.74
CA LEU A 987 35.75 20.15 -2.37
C LEU A 987 34.77 19.00 -2.07
N VAL A 988 33.73 18.82 -2.89
CA VAL A 988 32.76 17.72 -2.76
C VAL A 988 33.28 16.44 -3.43
N LYS A 989 34.14 16.54 -4.46
CA LYS A 989 34.63 15.38 -5.23
C LYS A 989 35.26 14.27 -4.37
N PRO A 990 36.07 14.54 -3.34
CA PRO A 990 36.62 13.48 -2.50
C PRO A 990 35.55 12.64 -1.79
N LEU A 991 34.36 13.19 -1.57
CA LEU A 991 33.26 12.51 -0.91
C LEU A 991 32.33 11.76 -1.88
N SER A 992 32.31 12.10 -3.17
CA SER A 992 31.32 11.58 -4.13
C SER A 992 31.32 10.05 -4.24
N ALA A 993 32.50 9.42 -4.19
CA ALA A 993 32.67 7.96 -4.19
C ALA A 993 32.03 7.28 -2.96
N ARG A 994 31.92 7.99 -1.83
CA ARG A 994 31.27 7.54 -0.60
C ARG A 994 29.78 7.87 -0.56
N ARG A 995 29.20 8.32 -1.69
CA ARG A 995 27.77 8.65 -1.86
C ARG A 995 27.29 9.59 -0.74
N PRO A 996 27.70 10.86 -0.70
CA PRO A 996 27.27 11.77 0.35
C PRO A 996 25.76 12.03 0.26
N LEU A 997 25.15 12.44 1.37
CA LEU A 997 23.84 13.09 1.35
C LEU A 997 24.06 14.61 1.30
N VAL A 998 23.46 15.27 0.31
CA VAL A 998 23.69 16.70 0.07
C VAL A 998 22.44 17.47 0.45
N TYR A 999 22.59 18.47 1.33
CA TYR A 999 21.50 19.33 1.77
C TYR A 999 21.82 20.78 1.39
N ILE A 1000 20.89 21.44 0.72
CA ILE A 1000 21.09 22.75 0.10
C ILE A 1000 20.03 23.72 0.60
N CYS A 1001 20.44 24.88 1.10
CA CYS A 1001 19.51 25.92 1.54
C CYS A 1001 20.01 27.33 1.15
N GLY A 1002 19.14 28.10 0.49
CA GLY A 1002 19.47 29.43 0.00
C GLY A 1002 18.37 30.03 -0.88
N SER A 1003 18.73 31.01 -1.71
CA SER A 1003 17.80 31.54 -2.72
C SER A 1003 17.48 30.47 -3.78
N PRO A 1004 16.33 30.56 -4.48
CA PRO A 1004 15.97 29.58 -5.51
C PRO A 1004 17.05 29.43 -6.58
N GLU A 1005 17.64 30.53 -7.04
CA GLU A 1005 18.69 30.52 -8.08
C GLU A 1005 19.95 29.83 -7.58
N PHE A 1006 20.33 30.06 -6.32
CA PHE A 1006 21.43 29.36 -5.68
C PHE A 1006 21.15 27.87 -5.61
N VAL A 1007 19.98 27.49 -5.09
CA VAL A 1007 19.57 26.09 -4.92
C VAL A 1007 19.61 25.34 -6.25
N THR A 1008 18.94 25.86 -7.29
CA THR A 1008 18.90 25.23 -8.62
C THR A 1008 20.31 25.07 -9.19
N ALA A 1009 21.14 26.12 -9.14
CA ALA A 1009 22.50 26.05 -9.63
C ALA A 1009 23.35 25.00 -8.89
N GLN A 1010 23.19 24.88 -7.57
CA GLN A 1010 23.94 23.89 -6.78
C GLN A 1010 23.46 22.46 -7.03
N ILE A 1011 22.16 22.23 -7.23
CA ILE A 1011 21.63 20.90 -7.56
C ILE A 1011 22.26 20.39 -8.86
N GLU A 1012 22.25 21.20 -9.93
CA GLU A 1012 22.81 20.81 -11.23
C GLU A 1012 24.32 20.56 -11.13
N ALA A 1013 25.04 21.44 -10.43
CA ALA A 1013 26.48 21.30 -10.29
C ALA A 1013 26.88 20.08 -9.45
N VAL A 1014 26.15 19.77 -8.37
CA VAL A 1014 26.38 18.56 -7.55
C VAL A 1014 26.00 17.29 -8.32
N ALA A 1015 24.92 17.31 -9.10
CA ALA A 1015 24.54 16.19 -9.96
C ALA A 1015 25.62 15.90 -11.01
N ALA A 1016 26.22 16.93 -11.60
CA ALA A 1016 27.34 16.81 -12.53
C ALA A 1016 28.61 16.20 -11.90
N LEU A 1017 28.74 16.22 -10.56
CA LEU A 1017 29.81 15.51 -9.83
C LEU A 1017 29.50 14.02 -9.60
N GLY A 1018 28.39 13.51 -10.13
CA GLY A 1018 27.99 12.11 -10.03
C GLY A 1018 27.17 11.77 -8.78
N VAL A 1019 26.74 12.77 -8.01
CA VAL A 1019 25.80 12.55 -6.89
C VAL A 1019 24.39 12.39 -7.46
N PRO A 1020 23.68 11.28 -7.18
CA PRO A 1020 22.32 11.09 -7.71
C PRO A 1020 21.35 12.16 -7.21
N ARG A 1021 20.44 12.61 -8.07
CA ARG A 1021 19.46 13.66 -7.71
C ARG A 1021 18.61 13.32 -6.49
N PHE A 1022 18.25 12.05 -6.27
CA PHE A 1022 17.49 11.61 -5.10
C PHE A 1022 18.30 11.64 -3.78
N ASP A 1023 19.63 11.76 -3.86
CA ASP A 1023 20.53 11.97 -2.71
C ASP A 1023 20.78 13.48 -2.43
N ILE A 1024 20.15 14.37 -3.21
CA ILE A 1024 20.20 15.83 -3.04
C ILE A 1024 18.86 16.32 -2.47
N PHE A 1025 18.95 17.06 -1.38
CA PHE A 1025 17.84 17.58 -0.60
C PHE A 1025 17.96 19.09 -0.64
N ALA A 1026 16.87 19.79 -0.91
CA ALA A 1026 16.90 21.24 -0.98
C ALA A 1026 15.67 21.86 -0.32
N GLU A 1027 15.86 23.03 0.29
CA GLU A 1027 14.80 23.87 0.80
C GLU A 1027 15.10 25.34 0.46
N SER A 1028 14.09 26.10 0.09
CA SER A 1028 14.20 27.55 -0.17
C SER A 1028 13.08 28.29 0.55
N PHE A 1029 13.45 29.17 1.47
CA PHE A 1029 12.50 29.98 2.24
C PHE A 1029 12.29 31.32 1.54
N VAL A 1030 11.48 31.35 0.47
CA VAL A 1030 11.16 32.59 -0.26
C VAL A 1030 9.89 33.28 0.24
N SER A 1031 9.73 34.53 -0.17
CA SER A 1031 8.46 35.25 -0.16
C SER A 1031 7.51 34.61 -1.20
N PRO A 1032 6.18 34.84 -1.11
CA PRO A 1032 5.22 34.30 -2.07
C PRO A 1032 5.62 34.60 -3.52
N PRO A 1033 5.37 33.68 -4.47
CA PRO A 1033 5.67 33.90 -5.87
C PRO A 1033 4.89 35.10 -6.42
N VAL A 1034 5.51 35.88 -7.31
CA VAL A 1034 4.88 37.05 -7.93
C VAL A 1034 3.93 36.56 -9.03
N VAL A 1035 2.65 36.90 -8.92
CA VAL A 1035 1.64 36.57 -9.94
C VAL A 1035 1.76 37.55 -11.12
N PRO A 1036 1.82 37.06 -12.38
CA PRO A 1036 1.76 37.93 -13.56
C PRO A 1036 0.47 38.74 -13.59
N SER A 1037 0.59 40.06 -13.79
CA SER A 1037 -0.55 40.99 -13.74
C SER A 1037 -1.46 40.95 -14.98
N ASP A 1038 -1.08 40.22 -16.02
CA ASP A 1038 -1.80 40.05 -17.28
C ASP A 1038 -2.78 38.87 -17.28
N LEU A 1039 -2.77 38.06 -16.21
CA LEU A 1039 -3.77 37.01 -16.00
C LEU A 1039 -5.15 37.64 -15.73
N VAL A 1040 -6.21 36.96 -16.15
CA VAL A 1040 -7.60 37.41 -15.99
C VAL A 1040 -8.29 36.61 -14.88
N PRO A 1041 -9.31 37.17 -14.21
CA PRO A 1041 -10.05 36.45 -13.17
C PRO A 1041 -10.66 35.13 -13.68
N ARG A 1042 -10.62 34.10 -12.85
CA ARG A 1042 -11.09 32.73 -13.12
C ARG A 1042 -12.01 32.22 -12.03
N THR A 1043 -12.94 31.34 -12.40
CA THR A 1043 -13.78 30.63 -11.43
C THR A 1043 -13.10 29.33 -11.04
N ILE A 1044 -12.91 29.12 -9.74
CA ILE A 1044 -12.38 27.88 -9.18
C ILE A 1044 -13.53 27.13 -8.53
N ARG A 1045 -13.77 25.90 -8.97
CA ARG A 1045 -14.76 24.99 -8.41
C ARG A 1045 -14.04 23.89 -7.63
N ILE A 1046 -14.61 23.50 -6.50
CA ILE A 1046 -14.15 22.32 -5.77
C ILE A 1046 -15.02 21.15 -6.20
N ALA A 1047 -14.42 20.15 -6.84
CA ALA A 1047 -15.11 18.95 -7.29
C ALA A 1047 -15.84 18.30 -6.10
N HIS A 1048 -17.04 17.79 -6.36
CA HIS A 1048 -17.87 17.09 -5.36
C HIS A 1048 -18.32 17.97 -4.18
N SER A 1049 -18.31 19.30 -4.35
CA SER A 1049 -18.94 20.24 -3.43
C SER A 1049 -19.64 21.37 -4.19
N GLU A 1050 -20.56 22.08 -3.54
CA GLU A 1050 -21.09 23.35 -4.08
C GLU A 1050 -20.13 24.54 -3.86
N GLN A 1051 -18.95 24.30 -3.27
CA GLN A 1051 -17.98 25.36 -3.03
C GLN A 1051 -17.31 25.80 -4.33
N SER A 1052 -17.36 27.10 -4.57
CA SER A 1052 -16.59 27.75 -5.62
C SER A 1052 -16.11 29.11 -5.13
N PHE A 1053 -15.04 29.61 -5.73
CA PHE A 1053 -14.52 30.93 -5.45
C PHE A 1053 -13.95 31.58 -6.70
N SER A 1054 -14.05 32.91 -6.75
CA SER A 1054 -13.38 33.68 -7.78
C SER A 1054 -11.91 33.85 -7.41
N TRP A 1055 -11.03 33.62 -8.40
CA TRP A 1055 -9.61 33.90 -8.34
C TRP A 1055 -9.30 35.12 -9.22
N GLY A 1056 -8.52 36.08 -8.71
CA GLY A 1056 -7.96 37.20 -9.44
C GLY A 1056 -6.45 37.32 -9.21
N PRO A 1057 -5.67 37.93 -10.13
CA PRO A 1057 -4.21 38.05 -10.01
C PRO A 1057 -3.75 38.71 -8.70
N GLU A 1058 -4.55 39.64 -8.17
CA GLU A 1058 -4.31 40.35 -6.91
C GLU A 1058 -4.42 39.45 -5.67
N GLN A 1059 -5.05 38.28 -5.80
CA GLN A 1059 -5.27 37.33 -4.69
C GLN A 1059 -4.11 36.34 -4.53
N GLY A 1060 -3.08 36.39 -5.37
CA GLY A 1060 -1.92 35.52 -5.25
C GLY A 1060 -2.15 34.13 -5.86
N THR A 1061 -1.61 33.10 -5.22
CA THR A 1061 -1.73 31.71 -5.70
C THR A 1061 -3.15 31.16 -5.49
N LEU A 1062 -3.46 30.00 -6.10
CA LEU A 1062 -4.72 29.28 -5.86
C LEU A 1062 -4.97 29.01 -4.37
N LEU A 1063 -3.90 28.69 -3.62
CA LEU A 1063 -3.97 28.52 -2.18
C LEU A 1063 -4.29 29.82 -1.46
N ASP A 1064 -3.72 30.94 -1.88
CA ASP A 1064 -3.94 32.23 -1.21
C ASP A 1064 -5.39 32.70 -1.41
N ALA A 1065 -5.91 32.61 -2.64
CA ALA A 1065 -7.30 32.92 -2.94
C ALA A 1065 -8.28 32.02 -2.19
N ALA A 1066 -8.02 30.70 -2.13
CA ALA A 1066 -8.85 29.77 -1.38
C ALA A 1066 -8.87 30.10 0.13
N ASN A 1067 -7.71 30.38 0.72
CA ASN A 1067 -7.63 30.79 2.13
C ASN A 1067 -8.37 32.11 2.41
N ALA A 1068 -8.33 33.06 1.46
CA ALA A 1068 -8.99 34.35 1.62
C ALA A 1068 -10.50 34.22 1.77
N VAL A 1069 -11.10 33.21 1.12
CA VAL A 1069 -12.54 32.92 1.15
C VAL A 1069 -12.92 31.77 2.11
N GLY A 1070 -11.95 31.24 2.86
CA GLY A 1070 -12.19 30.17 3.83
C GLY A 1070 -12.29 28.75 3.24
N VAL A 1071 -11.87 28.55 1.99
CA VAL A 1071 -11.74 27.21 1.38
C VAL A 1071 -10.39 26.61 1.77
N ALA A 1072 -10.42 25.50 2.50
CA ALA A 1072 -9.21 24.85 2.99
C ALA A 1072 -8.57 23.99 1.88
N LEU A 1073 -7.48 24.47 1.30
CA LEU A 1073 -6.61 23.65 0.44
C LEU A 1073 -5.42 23.10 1.25
N PRO A 1074 -4.92 21.89 0.93
CA PRO A 1074 -3.68 21.36 1.51
C PRO A 1074 -2.54 22.39 1.40
N SER A 1075 -1.73 22.55 2.44
CA SER A 1075 -0.56 23.43 2.41
C SER A 1075 0.48 23.13 3.48
N GLY A 1076 1.76 23.32 3.14
CA GLY A 1076 2.90 23.15 4.04
C GLY A 1076 3.86 24.33 3.92
N CYS A 1077 4.97 24.15 3.20
CA CYS A 1077 6.01 25.18 3.00
C CYS A 1077 5.53 26.44 2.25
N ARG A 1078 4.37 26.39 1.59
CA ARG A 1078 3.80 27.44 0.71
C ARG A 1078 4.68 27.86 -0.48
N VAL A 1079 5.75 27.12 -0.76
CA VAL A 1079 6.65 27.32 -1.91
C VAL A 1079 6.72 26.09 -2.84
N GLY A 1080 5.76 25.17 -2.71
CA GLY A 1080 5.65 23.96 -3.54
C GLY A 1080 6.60 22.81 -3.18
N GLN A 1081 7.74 23.08 -2.55
CA GLN A 1081 8.80 22.09 -2.33
C GLN A 1081 8.43 20.93 -1.39
N CYS A 1082 7.56 21.16 -0.41
CA CYS A 1082 7.05 20.08 0.44
C CYS A 1082 6.00 19.22 -0.26
N GLU A 1083 5.44 19.71 -1.38
CA GLU A 1083 4.30 19.17 -2.12
C GLU A 1083 3.03 18.91 -1.29
N SER A 1084 2.98 19.32 -0.01
CA SER A 1084 1.78 19.24 0.82
C SER A 1084 0.62 20.08 0.30
N CYS A 1085 0.86 20.95 -0.70
CA CYS A 1085 -0.17 21.72 -1.39
C CYS A 1085 -0.64 21.11 -2.71
N ALA A 1086 -0.22 19.88 -3.00
CA ALA A 1086 -0.66 19.17 -4.19
C ALA A 1086 -2.17 18.88 -4.12
N VAL A 1087 -2.90 19.41 -5.10
CA VAL A 1087 -4.31 19.17 -5.37
C VAL A 1087 -4.43 18.67 -6.81
N GLN A 1088 -5.36 17.75 -7.04
CA GLN A 1088 -5.57 17.23 -8.38
C GLN A 1088 -6.49 18.18 -9.16
N VAL A 1089 -6.17 18.44 -10.42
CA VAL A 1089 -7.02 19.21 -11.32
C VAL A 1089 -7.89 18.25 -12.12
N VAL A 1090 -9.20 18.33 -11.88
CA VAL A 1090 -10.23 17.53 -12.56
C VAL A 1090 -10.50 18.09 -13.95
N ASP A 1091 -10.58 19.42 -14.06
CA ASP A 1091 -10.88 20.12 -15.29
C ASP A 1091 -10.23 21.51 -15.33
N GLY A 1092 -9.89 21.97 -16.53
CA GLY A 1092 -9.20 23.23 -16.81
C GLY A 1092 -7.67 23.18 -16.74
N ASP A 1093 -7.06 24.30 -17.16
CA ASP A 1093 -5.62 24.49 -17.28
C ASP A 1093 -5.08 25.47 -16.22
N PHE A 1094 -3.87 25.20 -15.76
CA PHE A 1094 -3.15 26.00 -14.77
C PHE A 1094 -1.67 26.05 -15.12
N THR A 1095 -0.94 26.94 -14.46
CA THR A 1095 0.52 26.96 -14.52
C THR A 1095 1.11 27.18 -13.14
N HIS A 1096 2.34 26.72 -12.93
CA HIS A 1096 3.09 27.01 -11.71
C HIS A 1096 4.00 28.21 -11.94
N LEU A 1097 4.07 29.08 -10.93
CA LEU A 1097 4.93 30.26 -10.91
C LEU A 1097 6.42 29.94 -10.70
N GLY A 1098 6.78 28.65 -10.62
CA GLY A 1098 8.14 28.16 -10.49
C GLY A 1098 8.28 26.75 -11.07
N PRO A 1099 9.51 26.23 -11.22
CA PRO A 1099 9.75 24.88 -11.70
C PRO A 1099 9.21 23.84 -10.70
N VAL A 1100 8.37 22.93 -11.19
CA VAL A 1100 7.73 21.87 -10.38
C VAL A 1100 7.88 20.53 -11.07
N ASP A 1101 8.37 19.52 -10.34
CA ASP A 1101 8.32 18.13 -10.77
C ASP A 1101 6.94 17.55 -10.46
N GLY A 1102 6.11 17.32 -11.48
CA GLY A 1102 4.74 16.86 -11.29
C GLY A 1102 4.06 16.44 -12.59
N SER A 1103 2.90 15.78 -12.49
CA SER A 1103 2.07 15.54 -13.67
C SER A 1103 1.32 16.81 -14.06
N GLU A 1104 0.98 16.97 -15.34
CA GLU A 1104 0.21 18.11 -15.87
C GLU A 1104 -1.17 18.30 -15.20
N ARG A 1105 -1.65 17.30 -14.45
CA ARG A 1105 -2.93 17.33 -13.73
C ARG A 1105 -2.78 17.51 -12.21
N GLN A 1106 -1.56 17.67 -11.72
CA GLN A 1106 -1.29 17.86 -10.30
C GLN A 1106 -0.83 19.30 -10.05
N CYS A 1107 -1.74 20.09 -9.49
CA CYS A 1107 -1.51 21.48 -9.16
C CYS A 1107 -0.93 21.59 -7.75
N LEU A 1108 0.21 22.26 -7.59
CA LEU A 1108 0.70 22.65 -6.27
C LEU A 1108 0.02 23.97 -5.97
N ALA A 1109 -1.13 23.95 -5.26
CA ALA A 1109 -1.98 25.13 -5.08
C ALA A 1109 -1.23 26.35 -4.53
N CYS A 1110 -0.16 26.12 -3.76
CA CYS A 1110 0.71 27.15 -3.21
C CYS A 1110 1.74 27.75 -4.17
N GLN A 1111 1.79 27.27 -5.42
CA GLN A 1111 2.64 27.76 -6.50
C GLN A 1111 1.88 27.91 -7.81
N ALA A 1112 0.59 27.57 -7.84
CA ALA A 1112 -0.17 27.51 -9.07
C ALA A 1112 -1.14 28.68 -9.20
N VAL A 1113 -1.35 29.10 -10.45
CA VAL A 1113 -2.33 30.08 -10.88
C VAL A 1113 -3.15 29.49 -12.03
N PRO A 1114 -4.46 29.79 -12.10
CA PRO A 1114 -5.32 29.27 -13.15
C PRO A 1114 -5.07 29.98 -14.48
N LEU A 1115 -5.07 29.22 -15.59
CA LEU A 1115 -5.09 29.76 -16.95
C LEU A 1115 -6.51 29.81 -17.51
N THR A 1116 -7.34 28.83 -17.14
CA THR A 1116 -8.79 28.78 -17.43
C THR A 1116 -9.59 28.69 -16.12
N ASP A 1117 -10.92 28.63 -16.20
CA ASP A 1117 -11.70 28.15 -15.06
C ASP A 1117 -11.21 26.74 -14.68
N LEU A 1118 -11.10 26.49 -13.38
CA LEU A 1118 -10.53 25.24 -12.84
C LEU A 1118 -11.55 24.49 -11.99
N THR A 1119 -11.48 23.17 -12.03
CA THR A 1119 -12.11 22.29 -11.05
C THR A 1119 -11.03 21.50 -10.30
N LEU A 1120 -10.91 21.73 -8.99
CA LEU A 1120 -9.93 21.06 -8.13
C LEU A 1120 -10.60 19.88 -7.39
N ALA A 1121 -9.96 18.71 -7.36
CA ALA A 1121 -10.32 17.61 -6.48
C ALA A 1121 -9.53 17.72 -5.18
N LEU A 1122 -10.26 17.95 -4.09
CA LEU A 1122 -9.77 18.02 -2.72
C LEU A 1122 -9.77 16.67 -2.02
#